data_AF-A0A2C9JCQ4-F1
#
_entry.id   AF-A0A2C9JCQ4-F1
#
_cell.length_a   1.000
_cell.length_b   1.000
_cell.length_c   1.000
_cell.angle_alpha   90.00
_cell.angle_beta   90.00
_cell.angle_gamma   90.00
#
_symmetry.space_group_name_H-M   'P 1'
#
loop_
_entity.id
_entity.type
_entity.pdbx_description
1 polymer ?
#
loop_
_entity_poly.entity_id
_entity_poly.type
_entity_poly.pdbx_seq_one_letter_code
_entity_poly.pdbx_strand_id
1 'polypeptide(L)'
;MVPHSSDVLLKSLNSSNSAIENMSDKLAINEIPVDDTSNGIDELTASKGISESATSDGIVELNLSSDIAEMESNAVSQANIQPNLQKPGYACIKSEFLVTNYKPVVLTEFLSDETKLQIEKEVCTSEAEPPAKKAKLKGRNKHRPRNEKIQSKDKMCPSILRDQVCNYGDKCIFSHDRIDFMKRKPEDLGNSCYLFKTFGKCHYGLTCRFAKSHLSETLENVIDNELYQNTNKVKAINELAAEVKKKLWKKKYNFQAADSIVKEVNKNFQMKNNLNLQKPLNSEDHRKEALKEQHSESPKQQTDQSNSIKQETPENNLAANKGNTLDERTSCTTELKSELSQIPQEKRECVGRLLDEEMIPLRPAEKPKIDFRNKLYLAPLTTVGNLPFRRICKSYGADITCGEMALSTQLLQGKLSEWSLIKRHPSEDIFGVQLCGAYPDTMTRCAQLLKETAQIDFIDINCGCPIDLICKKGAGSALLSKPGKLEQICRSMKAVMGDMPLTVKLRTGESDGKNVAHTLIPRLQSAGVSLVTLHGRSKAQRYTKLSDWKYIAECVALGMPIYGNGDILSYEDVNLHMQQSGVSGVMIARGALIKPWIFTEIKEERHWDISSGERFDILRTYTNYGLEHWGSDQQGVDNTRRFLLEWLSFLHRYIPVGVLEVVPQRINERPPYFVGRNDLETLMASASCADWIKLSEMLLGPVPDNFHFLPKHKANAYQ
;
A
#
# COMPACT_ATOMS: atom_id res chain seq x y z
N MET A 1 37.99 30.29 0.09
CA MET A 1 37.84 30.25 -1.38
C MET A 1 38.23 28.86 -1.86
N VAL A 2 37.27 28.07 -2.35
CA VAL A 2 37.43 26.79 -3.06
C VAL A 2 36.26 26.73 -4.05
N PRO A 3 36.43 26.35 -5.33
CA PRO A 3 35.36 26.37 -6.32
C PRO A 3 34.35 25.23 -6.16
N HIS A 4 33.15 25.40 -6.71
CA HIS A 4 32.09 24.39 -6.69
C HIS A 4 32.38 23.18 -7.60
N SER A 5 31.95 22.00 -7.15
CA SER A 5 31.96 20.75 -7.93
C SER A 5 30.53 20.24 -8.18
N SER A 6 29.71 21.05 -8.84
CA SER A 6 28.29 20.75 -9.16
C SER A 6 28.06 20.17 -10.57
N ASP A 7 29.01 20.36 -11.48
CA ASP A 7 28.72 20.34 -12.93
C ASP A 7 28.91 18.97 -13.62
N VAL A 8 29.17 17.91 -12.83
CA VAL A 8 29.44 16.56 -13.35
C VAL A 8 28.17 15.70 -13.43
N LEU A 9 27.18 15.89 -12.55
CA LEU A 9 25.95 15.10 -12.54
C LEU A 9 24.89 15.59 -13.54
N LEU A 10 24.86 16.88 -13.86
CA LEU A 10 23.89 17.47 -14.82
C LEU A 10 24.12 17.04 -16.28
N LYS A 11 25.33 16.60 -16.65
CA LYS A 11 25.65 16.18 -18.02
C LYS A 11 25.23 14.75 -18.37
N SER A 12 24.78 13.97 -17.39
CA SER A 12 24.32 12.58 -17.59
C SER A 12 22.80 12.43 -17.80
N LEU A 13 22.03 13.50 -17.59
CA LEU A 13 20.56 13.49 -17.71
C LEU A 13 20.06 14.16 -19.01
N ASN A 14 20.83 15.10 -19.56
CA ASN A 14 20.43 15.85 -20.77
C ASN A 14 20.62 15.06 -22.08
N SER A 15 21.35 13.94 -22.07
CA SER A 15 21.50 13.06 -23.25
C SER A 15 20.24 12.27 -23.62
N SER A 16 19.22 12.28 -22.77
CA SER A 16 17.96 11.55 -22.99
C SER A 16 16.85 12.39 -23.63
N ASN A 17 16.96 13.72 -23.62
CA ASN A 17 15.92 14.62 -24.15
C ASN A 17 16.17 15.05 -25.61
N SER A 18 17.42 15.05 -26.08
CA SER A 18 17.80 15.48 -27.44
C SER A 18 17.33 14.55 -28.57
N ALA A 19 16.66 13.44 -28.24
CA ALA A 19 16.11 12.46 -29.17
C ALA A 19 14.66 12.74 -29.60
N ILE A 20 13.99 13.75 -29.03
CA ILE A 20 12.57 14.05 -29.30
C ILE A 20 12.40 15.30 -30.20
N GLU A 21 13.32 16.26 -30.15
CA GLU A 21 13.21 17.53 -30.91
C GLU A 21 13.67 17.43 -32.39
N ASN A 22 14.29 16.32 -32.80
CA ASN A 22 14.86 16.14 -34.15
C ASN A 22 13.97 15.35 -35.13
N MET A 23 12.65 15.31 -34.92
CA MET A 23 11.69 14.65 -35.82
C MET A 23 10.59 15.57 -36.39
N SER A 24 10.73 16.90 -36.25
CA SER A 24 9.78 17.88 -36.79
C SER A 24 10.20 18.43 -38.17
N ASP A 25 11.49 18.58 -38.44
CA ASP A 25 12.01 19.20 -39.67
C ASP A 25 12.43 18.18 -40.74
N LYS A 26 11.46 17.59 -41.47
CA LYS A 26 11.59 17.11 -42.88
C LYS A 26 10.33 16.42 -43.44
N LEU A 27 9.24 17.18 -43.60
CA LEU A 27 8.21 16.87 -44.60
C LEU A 27 7.83 18.16 -45.35
N ALA A 28 8.51 18.40 -46.47
CA ALA A 28 8.13 19.45 -47.40
C ALA A 28 6.85 19.01 -48.15
N ILE A 29 5.80 19.82 -48.05
CA ILE A 29 4.56 19.63 -48.81
C ILE A 29 4.73 20.34 -50.16
N ASN A 30 4.59 19.60 -51.25
CA ASN A 30 4.51 20.19 -52.59
C ASN A 30 3.10 20.72 -52.88
N GLU A 31 3.06 21.72 -53.76
CA GLU A 31 1.94 22.64 -53.99
C GLU A 31 0.70 22.01 -54.65
N ILE A 32 -0.48 22.58 -54.36
CA ILE A 32 -1.68 22.50 -55.20
C ILE A 32 -2.22 23.95 -55.32
N PRO A 33 -2.57 24.46 -56.52
CA PRO A 33 -2.74 25.90 -56.73
C PRO A 33 -4.18 26.44 -56.64
N VAL A 34 -4.28 27.65 -56.06
CA VAL A 34 -5.02 28.86 -56.54
C VAL A 34 -6.55 28.82 -56.73
N ASP A 35 -7.20 29.73 -55.98
CA ASP A 35 -8.41 30.54 -56.20
C ASP A 35 -9.61 30.06 -57.06
N ASP A 36 -10.83 30.26 -56.52
CA ASP A 36 -11.70 31.33 -57.04
C ASP A 36 -12.60 31.91 -55.89
N THR A 37 -13.51 32.83 -56.21
CA THR A 37 -13.83 34.00 -55.35
C THR A 37 -15.33 34.23 -55.05
N SER A 38 -15.59 35.16 -54.11
CA SER A 38 -16.89 35.83 -53.81
C SER A 38 -17.94 35.00 -53.01
N ASN A 39 -18.90 35.55 -52.24
CA ASN A 39 -19.44 36.92 -52.04
C ASN A 39 -20.03 37.11 -50.61
N GLY A 40 -20.11 38.36 -50.11
CA GLY A 40 -21.05 38.83 -49.06
C GLY A 40 -20.57 38.75 -47.58
N ILE A 41 -20.60 39.77 -46.69
CA ILE A 41 -21.45 40.98 -46.46
C ILE A 41 -22.82 40.63 -45.83
N ASP A 42 -23.26 41.14 -44.65
CA ASP A 42 -22.60 41.95 -43.59
C ASP A 42 -23.41 41.94 -42.27
N GLU A 43 -22.80 42.36 -41.15
CA GLU A 43 -23.42 43.06 -39.97
C GLU A 43 -24.60 42.41 -39.17
N LEU A 44 -25.06 42.85 -37.99
CA LEU A 44 -24.66 43.90 -37.02
C LEU A 44 -24.98 43.46 -35.55
N THR A 45 -24.91 44.37 -34.57
CA THR A 45 -24.89 44.10 -33.12
C THR A 45 -26.13 44.56 -32.32
N ALA A 46 -26.22 44.10 -31.05
CA ALA A 46 -26.59 44.88 -29.83
C ALA A 46 -27.90 44.58 -29.03
N SER A 47 -27.71 43.86 -27.90
CA SER A 47 -28.04 44.25 -26.50
C SER A 47 -29.47 44.58 -25.95
N LYS A 48 -29.73 44.04 -24.73
CA LYS A 48 -30.54 44.56 -23.56
C LYS A 48 -32.10 44.61 -23.59
N GLY A 49 -32.72 44.10 -22.50
CA GLY A 49 -33.50 45.01 -21.61
C GLY A 49 -34.90 44.67 -21.01
N ILE A 50 -35.01 43.75 -20.03
CA ILE A 50 -35.65 43.92 -18.67
C ILE A 50 -37.17 44.27 -18.47
N SER A 51 -37.81 43.61 -17.46
CA SER A 51 -39.04 43.97 -16.63
C SER A 51 -40.46 43.95 -17.29
N GLU A 52 -41.47 43.18 -16.82
CA GLU A 52 -42.48 43.39 -15.71
C GLU A 52 -43.69 44.32 -16.09
N SER A 53 -44.95 44.21 -15.60
CA SER A 53 -45.66 43.32 -14.64
C SER A 53 -47.23 43.38 -14.72
N ALA A 54 -47.90 42.23 -14.47
CA ALA A 54 -49.14 42.00 -13.67
C ALA A 54 -50.55 42.67 -13.92
N THR A 55 -51.59 42.01 -13.37
CA THR A 55 -53.03 42.40 -13.12
C THR A 55 -54.04 42.42 -14.30
N SER A 56 -55.35 42.10 -14.15
CA SER A 56 -56.11 41.25 -13.19
C SER A 56 -57.57 40.93 -13.68
N ASP A 57 -58.26 40.00 -12.99
CA ASP A 57 -59.74 39.79 -12.81
C ASP A 57 -60.71 39.43 -13.98
N GLY A 58 -61.77 38.59 -13.69
CA GLY A 58 -63.08 38.87 -14.35
C GLY A 58 -64.32 37.93 -14.51
N ILE A 59 -64.55 36.82 -13.77
CA ILE A 59 -65.91 36.23 -13.44
C ILE A 59 -66.89 35.60 -14.52
N VAL A 60 -67.79 34.70 -14.05
CA VAL A 60 -69.08 34.11 -14.56
C VAL A 60 -69.09 33.23 -15.85
N GLU A 61 -69.39 31.91 -15.81
CA GLU A 61 -70.67 31.14 -15.61
C GLU A 61 -71.43 30.83 -16.93
N LEU A 62 -72.19 29.73 -17.11
CA LEU A 62 -72.70 28.66 -16.21
C LEU A 62 -72.83 27.30 -16.95
N ASN A 63 -73.13 26.20 -16.24
CA ASN A 63 -73.21 24.82 -16.75
C ASN A 63 -74.59 24.43 -17.33
N LEU A 64 -74.63 23.37 -18.18
CA LEU A 64 -75.50 22.21 -17.90
C LEU A 64 -74.97 20.89 -18.48
N SER A 65 -75.39 19.78 -17.89
CA SER A 65 -74.80 18.43 -17.97
C SER A 65 -75.53 17.44 -18.87
N SER A 66 -74.77 16.56 -19.53
CA SER A 66 -74.91 15.09 -19.39
C SER A 66 -73.65 14.41 -19.96
N ASP A 67 -72.72 13.95 -19.11
CA ASP A 67 -72.72 12.70 -18.33
C ASP A 67 -72.17 11.52 -19.15
N ILE A 68 -70.85 11.30 -19.11
CA ILE A 68 -70.17 10.35 -18.20
C ILE A 68 -70.17 8.91 -18.76
N ALA A 69 -69.28 8.70 -19.74
CA ALA A 69 -68.57 7.45 -20.02
C ALA A 69 -67.29 7.75 -20.85
N GLU A 70 -66.35 6.81 -20.87
CA GLU A 70 -65.21 6.69 -21.83
C GLU A 70 -64.00 7.67 -21.79
N MET A 71 -63.95 8.74 -20.98
CA MET A 71 -62.78 9.68 -20.99
C MET A 71 -61.93 9.81 -19.70
N GLU A 72 -62.04 8.90 -18.73
CA GLU A 72 -61.11 8.85 -17.58
C GLU A 72 -60.14 7.66 -17.65
N SER A 73 -58.96 7.88 -18.23
CA SER A 73 -57.76 7.03 -18.02
C SER A 73 -56.47 7.67 -18.57
N ASN A 74 -56.55 8.45 -19.65
CA ASN A 74 -55.38 9.07 -20.32
C ASN A 74 -54.89 10.39 -19.68
N ALA A 75 -55.05 10.56 -18.36
CA ALA A 75 -54.72 11.79 -17.64
C ALA A 75 -53.79 11.55 -16.43
N VAL A 76 -52.64 10.89 -16.65
CA VAL A 76 -51.43 10.98 -15.80
C VAL A 76 -50.24 10.39 -16.59
N SER A 77 -49.01 10.83 -16.28
CA SER A 77 -47.70 10.33 -16.77
C SER A 77 -46.95 11.07 -17.90
N GLN A 78 -47.41 12.24 -18.37
CA GLN A 78 -46.46 13.26 -18.87
C GLN A 78 -45.73 13.92 -17.66
N ALA A 79 -44.91 13.13 -16.98
CA ALA A 79 -44.10 13.58 -15.85
C ALA A 79 -42.67 13.90 -16.32
N ASN A 80 -42.16 15.07 -15.93
CA ASN A 80 -40.83 15.58 -16.33
C ASN A 80 -39.70 14.56 -16.14
N ILE A 81 -39.14 14.04 -17.24
CA ILE A 81 -37.90 13.26 -17.21
C ILE A 81 -36.69 14.21 -17.22
N GLN A 82 -36.47 14.91 -16.11
CA GLN A 82 -35.13 15.42 -15.80
C GLN A 82 -34.26 14.26 -15.31
N PRO A 83 -33.09 13.98 -15.92
CA PRO A 83 -32.34 12.76 -15.66
C PRO A 83 -31.53 12.79 -14.34
N ASN A 84 -32.22 12.57 -13.21
CA ASN A 84 -31.64 12.17 -11.92
C ASN A 84 -30.49 13.05 -11.34
N LEU A 85 -30.59 14.38 -11.44
CA LEU A 85 -29.67 15.25 -10.70
C LEU A 85 -29.74 14.98 -9.18
N GLN A 86 -28.57 15.00 -8.53
CA GLN A 86 -28.38 15.10 -7.07
C GLN A 86 -29.03 14.01 -6.17
N LYS A 87 -29.05 12.73 -6.58
CA LYS A 87 -29.33 11.62 -5.63
C LYS A 87 -28.13 11.38 -4.69
N PRO A 88 -28.27 11.49 -3.35
CA PRO A 88 -27.14 11.34 -2.43
C PRO A 88 -26.40 10.00 -2.56
N GLY A 89 -25.08 10.07 -2.71
CA GLY A 89 -24.23 8.88 -2.91
C GLY A 89 -24.10 8.41 -4.37
N TYR A 90 -24.68 9.13 -5.33
CA TYR A 90 -24.38 8.96 -6.76
C TYR A 90 -23.46 10.08 -7.25
N ALA A 91 -22.57 9.75 -8.19
CA ALA A 91 -21.76 10.75 -8.89
C ALA A 91 -22.61 11.39 -9.99
N CYS A 92 -22.45 12.70 -10.18
CA CYS A 92 -23.14 13.43 -11.25
C CYS A 92 -22.37 13.25 -12.57
N ILE A 93 -23.00 12.63 -13.56
CA ILE A 93 -22.45 12.25 -14.87
C ILE A 93 -23.24 13.00 -15.92
N LYS A 94 -22.58 13.60 -16.90
CA LYS A 94 -23.26 14.34 -17.97
C LYS A 94 -24.18 13.43 -18.78
N SER A 95 -25.31 13.96 -19.24
CA SER A 95 -26.41 13.17 -19.79
C SER A 95 -26.06 12.37 -21.05
N GLU A 96 -25.12 12.86 -21.86
CA GLU A 96 -24.63 12.20 -23.07
C GLU A 96 -23.89 10.87 -22.81
N PHE A 97 -23.40 10.65 -21.57
CA PHE A 97 -22.72 9.41 -21.18
C PHE A 97 -23.64 8.42 -20.45
N LEU A 98 -24.86 8.80 -20.06
CA LEU A 98 -25.75 7.97 -19.23
C LEU A 98 -26.45 6.84 -20.02
N VAL A 99 -26.42 5.61 -19.48
CA VAL A 99 -27.15 4.47 -20.07
C VAL A 99 -28.42 4.18 -19.27
N THR A 100 -29.56 4.68 -19.77
CA THR A 100 -30.88 4.57 -19.12
C THR A 100 -31.39 3.13 -19.00
N ASN A 101 -31.14 2.28 -20.00
CA ASN A 101 -31.74 0.94 -20.13
C ASN A 101 -30.75 -0.23 -19.92
N TYR A 102 -29.61 0.00 -19.26
CA TYR A 102 -28.59 -1.04 -19.09
C TYR A 102 -29.03 -2.18 -18.14
N LYS A 103 -29.11 -3.40 -18.68
CA LYS A 103 -29.25 -4.64 -17.88
C LYS A 103 -27.84 -5.24 -17.65
N PRO A 104 -27.30 -5.22 -16.43
CA PRO A 104 -25.95 -5.74 -16.16
C PRO A 104 -25.91 -7.27 -16.32
N VAL A 105 -25.17 -7.75 -17.32
CA VAL A 105 -24.85 -9.16 -17.49
C VAL A 105 -23.73 -9.55 -16.51
N VAL A 106 -23.97 -10.55 -15.67
CA VAL A 106 -22.94 -11.10 -14.78
C VAL A 106 -22.12 -12.12 -15.57
N LEU A 107 -20.95 -11.71 -16.06
CA LEU A 107 -20.01 -12.63 -16.73
C LEU A 107 -19.38 -13.57 -15.69
N THR A 108 -19.86 -14.81 -15.66
CA THR A 108 -19.49 -15.86 -14.69
C THR A 108 -18.34 -16.76 -15.14
N GLU A 109 -17.91 -16.65 -16.40
CA GLU A 109 -16.86 -17.43 -17.08
C GLU A 109 -15.63 -17.71 -16.20
N PHE A 110 -14.96 -16.67 -15.74
CA PHE A 110 -13.72 -16.76 -14.93
C PHE A 110 -13.96 -16.94 -13.41
N LEU A 111 -15.16 -17.36 -13.00
CA LEU A 111 -15.47 -17.72 -11.62
C LEU A 111 -15.36 -19.23 -11.41
N SER A 112 -15.01 -19.67 -10.19
CA SER A 112 -15.08 -21.09 -9.84
C SER A 112 -16.54 -21.54 -9.76
N ASP A 113 -16.81 -22.82 -10.03
CA ASP A 113 -18.19 -23.33 -10.04
C ASP A 113 -18.87 -23.27 -8.66
N GLU A 114 -18.09 -23.37 -7.57
CA GLU A 114 -18.57 -23.05 -6.21
C GLU A 114 -19.12 -21.61 -6.12
N THR A 115 -18.49 -20.65 -6.80
CA THR A 115 -18.93 -19.25 -6.85
C THR A 115 -20.14 -19.08 -7.77
N LYS A 116 -20.21 -19.80 -8.89
CA LYS A 116 -21.39 -19.82 -9.80
C LYS A 116 -22.63 -20.32 -9.05
N LEU A 117 -22.51 -21.50 -8.42
CA LEU A 117 -23.54 -22.11 -7.58
C LEU A 117 -23.95 -21.24 -6.38
N GLN A 118 -23.04 -20.43 -5.82
CA GLN A 118 -23.39 -19.44 -4.77
C GLN A 118 -24.24 -18.30 -5.34
N ILE A 119 -23.88 -17.76 -6.52
CA ILE A 119 -24.65 -16.70 -7.19
C ILE A 119 -26.05 -17.21 -7.59
N GLU A 120 -26.14 -18.40 -8.19
CA GLU A 120 -27.39 -19.03 -8.59
C GLU A 120 -28.34 -19.24 -7.39
N LYS A 121 -27.82 -19.73 -6.26
CA LYS A 121 -28.59 -19.91 -5.03
C LYS A 121 -29.02 -18.58 -4.38
N GLU A 122 -28.20 -17.53 -4.45
CA GLU A 122 -28.59 -16.18 -4.00
C GLU A 122 -29.61 -15.50 -4.93
N VAL A 123 -29.78 -15.97 -6.17
CA VAL A 123 -30.81 -15.49 -7.11
C VAL A 123 -32.14 -16.24 -6.96
N CYS A 124 -32.10 -17.55 -6.70
CA CYS A 124 -33.28 -18.43 -6.67
C CYS A 124 -34.13 -18.34 -5.36
N THR A 125 -34.00 -17.27 -4.57
CA THR A 125 -34.59 -17.18 -3.21
C THR A 125 -35.41 -15.92 -2.94
N SER A 126 -35.87 -15.20 -3.97
CA SER A 126 -36.72 -14.00 -3.79
C SER A 126 -37.75 -13.78 -4.91
N GLU A 127 -38.95 -14.36 -4.75
CA GLU A 127 -40.16 -14.06 -5.56
C GLU A 127 -41.11 -13.08 -4.83
N ALA A 128 -40.57 -12.19 -4.00
CA ALA A 128 -41.35 -11.20 -3.24
C ALA A 128 -41.00 -9.77 -3.64
N GLU A 129 -42.03 -8.96 -3.88
CA GLU A 129 -41.89 -7.50 -4.02
C GLU A 129 -42.00 -6.79 -2.65
N PRO A 130 -41.29 -5.67 -2.44
CA PRO A 130 -40.30 -5.07 -3.33
C PRO A 130 -39.03 -5.95 -3.43
N PRO A 131 -38.40 -6.05 -4.61
CA PRO A 131 -37.34 -7.02 -4.88
C PRO A 131 -36.19 -6.92 -3.87
N ALA A 132 -35.94 -8.03 -3.17
CA ALA A 132 -34.94 -8.12 -2.11
C ALA A 132 -33.55 -7.64 -2.60
N LYS A 133 -32.76 -7.04 -1.68
CA LYS A 133 -31.48 -6.40 -2.01
C LYS A 133 -30.50 -7.37 -2.71
N LYS A 134 -30.49 -7.34 -4.06
CA LYS A 134 -29.74 -8.21 -4.99
C LYS A 134 -28.43 -8.74 -4.42
N ALA A 135 -28.28 -10.08 -4.44
CA ALA A 135 -27.07 -10.90 -4.23
C ALA A 135 -25.75 -10.10 -4.01
N LYS A 136 -25.59 -9.49 -2.84
CA LYS A 136 -24.36 -8.78 -2.46
C LYS A 136 -23.41 -9.82 -1.85
N LEU A 137 -22.58 -10.45 -2.68
CA LEU A 137 -21.41 -11.24 -2.25
C LEU A 137 -20.48 -10.38 -1.36
N LYS A 138 -20.71 -10.40 -0.05
CA LYS A 138 -20.08 -9.53 0.95
C LYS A 138 -18.78 -10.13 1.49
N GLY A 139 -17.82 -9.25 1.80
CA GLY A 139 -16.63 -9.57 2.56
C GLY A 139 -15.37 -9.77 1.72
N ARG A 140 -14.39 -10.45 2.32
CA ARG A 140 -13.07 -10.74 1.74
C ARG A 140 -13.05 -12.17 1.24
N ASN A 141 -12.65 -12.40 -0.01
CA ASN A 141 -12.45 -13.75 -0.53
C ASN A 141 -11.36 -14.46 0.30
N LYS A 142 -11.75 -15.50 1.05
CA LYS A 142 -10.87 -16.27 1.97
C LYS A 142 -10.39 -17.58 1.34
N HIS A 143 -11.18 -18.19 0.47
CA HIS A 143 -10.94 -19.53 -0.11
C HIS A 143 -10.64 -19.44 -1.61
N ARG A 144 -9.89 -18.42 -2.05
CA ARG A 144 -9.50 -18.31 -3.47
C ARG A 144 -8.62 -19.51 -3.86
N PRO A 145 -8.84 -20.15 -5.01
CA PRO A 145 -7.91 -21.14 -5.55
C PRO A 145 -6.48 -20.59 -5.66
N ARG A 146 -5.53 -21.52 -5.53
CA ARG A 146 -4.11 -21.29 -5.82
C ARG A 146 -3.90 -21.63 -7.29
N ASN A 147 -3.11 -20.82 -8.00
CA ASN A 147 -2.59 -21.21 -9.31
C ASN A 147 -1.91 -22.59 -9.17
N GLU A 148 -2.09 -23.44 -10.18
CA GLU A 148 -1.45 -24.75 -10.21
C GLU A 148 0.08 -24.60 -10.20
N LYS A 149 0.76 -25.57 -9.59
CA LYS A 149 2.21 -25.57 -9.52
C LYS A 149 2.77 -26.39 -10.68
N ILE A 150 3.40 -25.71 -11.63
CA ILE A 150 4.32 -26.33 -12.61
C ILE A 150 5.24 -27.32 -11.87
N GLN A 151 5.23 -28.58 -12.29
CA GLN A 151 5.97 -29.66 -11.62
C GLN A 151 7.48 -29.45 -11.80
N SER A 152 8.32 -29.97 -10.91
CA SER A 152 9.77 -29.73 -10.97
C SER A 152 10.39 -30.18 -12.30
N LYS A 153 9.94 -31.33 -12.85
CA LYS A 153 10.38 -31.87 -14.15
C LYS A 153 10.08 -30.94 -15.35
N ASP A 154 9.12 -30.03 -15.19
CA ASP A 154 8.66 -29.07 -16.19
C ASP A 154 9.29 -27.68 -15.97
N LYS A 155 10.19 -27.56 -14.99
CA LYS A 155 11.05 -26.40 -14.79
C LYS A 155 12.48 -26.71 -15.21
N MET A 156 13.12 -25.76 -15.86
CA MET A 156 14.53 -25.84 -16.24
C MET A 156 15.44 -25.73 -15.01
N CYS A 157 16.55 -26.48 -15.00
CA CYS A 157 17.46 -26.53 -13.86
C CYS A 157 18.14 -25.17 -13.58
N PRO A 158 18.08 -24.64 -12.34
CA PRO A 158 18.69 -23.36 -11.99
C PRO A 158 20.21 -23.27 -12.16
N SER A 159 20.95 -24.38 -12.25
CA SER A 159 22.37 -24.33 -12.64
C SER A 159 22.53 -24.16 -14.16
N ILE A 160 21.80 -24.95 -14.95
CA ILE A 160 21.84 -24.88 -16.43
C ILE A 160 21.31 -23.53 -16.96
N LEU A 161 20.41 -22.86 -16.24
CA LEU A 161 19.95 -21.49 -16.52
C LEU A 161 20.97 -20.38 -16.17
N ARG A 162 22.04 -20.72 -15.46
CA ARG A 162 23.14 -19.80 -15.09
C ARG A 162 24.47 -20.24 -15.71
N ASP A 163 24.40 -21.12 -16.72
CA ASP A 163 25.55 -21.68 -17.43
C ASP A 163 26.55 -22.39 -16.47
N GLN A 164 26.01 -22.98 -15.40
CA GLN A 164 26.75 -23.71 -14.36
C GLN A 164 26.47 -25.21 -14.42
N VAL A 165 27.49 -26.02 -14.11
CA VAL A 165 27.35 -27.46 -13.91
C VAL A 165 26.32 -27.75 -12.80
N CYS A 166 25.48 -28.77 -13.00
CA CYS A 166 24.50 -29.18 -12.00
C CYS A 166 25.10 -30.16 -10.99
N ASN A 167 25.23 -29.73 -9.73
CA ASN A 167 25.76 -30.56 -8.62
C ASN A 167 24.96 -31.86 -8.36
N TYR A 168 23.79 -32.04 -8.97
CA TYR A 168 22.95 -33.23 -8.84
C TYR A 168 23.10 -34.21 -10.01
N GLY A 169 23.73 -33.80 -11.13
CA GLY A 169 23.82 -34.60 -12.36
C GLY A 169 22.46 -35.17 -12.77
N ASP A 170 22.43 -36.45 -13.12
CA ASP A 170 21.23 -37.18 -13.56
C ASP A 170 20.20 -37.40 -12.45
N LYS A 171 20.54 -37.10 -11.19
CA LYS A 171 19.62 -37.11 -10.04
C LYS A 171 18.90 -35.77 -9.85
N CYS A 172 19.02 -34.84 -10.81
CA CYS A 172 18.32 -33.56 -10.77
C CYS A 172 16.81 -33.75 -11.02
N ILE A 173 15.98 -33.07 -10.23
CA ILE A 173 14.50 -33.09 -10.38
C ILE A 173 13.98 -32.06 -11.41
N PHE A 174 14.87 -31.45 -12.19
CA PHE A 174 14.61 -30.35 -13.13
C PHE A 174 15.19 -30.69 -14.50
N SER A 175 14.63 -30.14 -15.59
CA SER A 175 15.15 -30.40 -16.93
C SER A 175 16.59 -29.90 -17.12
N HIS A 176 17.41 -30.68 -17.81
CA HIS A 176 18.74 -30.30 -18.31
C HIS A 176 18.77 -30.05 -19.82
N ASP A 177 17.79 -30.55 -20.58
CA ASP A 177 17.66 -30.31 -22.02
C ASP A 177 16.97 -28.97 -22.30
N ARG A 178 17.66 -28.07 -23.03
CA ARG A 178 17.15 -26.76 -23.44
C ARG A 178 16.16 -26.85 -24.61
N ILE A 179 16.35 -27.79 -25.54
CA ILE A 179 15.56 -27.96 -26.76
C ILE A 179 14.21 -28.60 -26.41
N ASP A 180 14.21 -29.68 -25.62
CA ASP A 180 12.97 -30.27 -25.10
C ASP A 180 12.20 -29.27 -24.20
N PHE A 181 12.89 -28.53 -23.33
CA PHE A 181 12.25 -27.50 -22.53
C PHE A 181 11.59 -26.43 -23.41
N MET A 182 12.23 -25.97 -24.48
CA MET A 182 11.63 -25.00 -25.41
C MET A 182 10.46 -25.56 -26.24
N LYS A 183 10.43 -26.88 -26.50
CA LYS A 183 9.27 -27.55 -27.13
C LYS A 183 8.07 -27.70 -26.18
N ARG A 184 8.32 -27.89 -24.88
CA ARG A 184 7.27 -28.00 -23.84
C ARG A 184 6.82 -26.64 -23.28
N LYS A 185 7.67 -25.62 -23.35
CA LYS A 185 7.37 -24.25 -22.89
C LYS A 185 6.29 -23.63 -23.81
N PRO A 186 5.21 -23.05 -23.24
CA PRO A 186 4.23 -22.31 -24.03
C PRO A 186 4.85 -21.13 -24.81
N GLU A 187 4.20 -20.77 -25.91
CA GLU A 187 4.65 -19.73 -26.83
C GLU A 187 4.96 -18.38 -26.16
N ASP A 188 5.78 -17.56 -26.78
CA ASP A 188 6.06 -16.22 -26.24
C ASP A 188 4.88 -15.27 -26.46
N LEU A 189 4.63 -14.43 -25.47
CA LEU A 189 3.49 -13.51 -25.38
C LEU A 189 3.66 -12.25 -26.25
N GLY A 190 4.79 -12.14 -26.96
CA GLY A 190 5.10 -11.04 -27.87
C GLY A 190 6.59 -10.95 -28.22
N ASN A 191 6.90 -10.15 -29.24
CA ASN A 191 8.22 -10.09 -29.87
C ASN A 191 9.23 -9.17 -29.14
N SER A 192 9.02 -8.83 -27.86
CA SER A 192 9.75 -7.76 -27.18
C SER A 192 9.79 -7.92 -25.66
N CYS A 193 10.88 -8.48 -25.11
CA CYS A 193 11.09 -8.56 -23.67
C CYS A 193 11.46 -7.20 -23.05
N TYR A 194 10.64 -6.69 -22.12
CA TYR A 194 10.96 -5.51 -21.31
C TYR A 194 12.31 -5.63 -20.60
N LEU A 195 12.61 -6.77 -19.96
CA LEU A 195 13.85 -6.94 -19.20
C LEU A 195 15.11 -6.89 -20.08
N PHE A 196 15.03 -7.38 -21.31
CA PHE A 196 16.15 -7.25 -22.26
C PHE A 196 16.29 -5.79 -22.72
N LYS A 197 15.19 -5.15 -23.15
CA LYS A 197 15.19 -3.75 -23.61
C LYS A 197 15.55 -2.71 -22.53
N THR A 198 15.39 -3.02 -21.25
CA THR A 198 15.71 -2.11 -20.15
C THR A 198 17.06 -2.40 -19.49
N PHE A 199 17.51 -3.66 -19.46
CA PHE A 199 18.72 -4.05 -18.72
C PHE A 199 19.82 -4.69 -19.58
N GLY A 200 19.66 -4.76 -20.90
CA GLY A 200 20.58 -5.44 -21.83
C GLY A 200 20.69 -6.96 -21.67
N LYS A 201 20.10 -7.54 -20.61
CA LYS A 201 20.07 -8.98 -20.34
C LYS A 201 18.80 -9.35 -19.58
N CYS A 202 18.01 -10.27 -20.13
CA CYS A 202 16.90 -10.86 -19.40
C CYS A 202 17.42 -11.91 -18.39
N HIS A 203 17.29 -11.67 -17.08
CA HIS A 203 17.75 -12.61 -16.04
C HIS A 203 17.05 -13.97 -16.04
N TYR A 204 15.93 -14.11 -16.76
CA TYR A 204 15.18 -15.37 -16.90
C TYR A 204 15.58 -16.21 -18.13
N GLY A 205 16.27 -15.62 -19.10
CA GLY A 205 16.78 -16.29 -20.31
C GLY A 205 15.73 -17.19 -20.97
N LEU A 206 16.08 -18.47 -21.13
CA LEU A 206 15.24 -19.53 -21.71
C LEU A 206 13.82 -19.64 -21.10
N THR A 207 13.65 -19.30 -19.81
CA THR A 207 12.35 -19.41 -19.13
C THR A 207 11.41 -18.21 -19.36
N CYS A 208 11.92 -17.14 -19.95
CA CYS A 208 11.16 -15.93 -20.25
C CYS A 208 9.99 -16.22 -21.21
N ARG A 209 8.80 -15.66 -20.97
CA ARG A 209 7.66 -15.67 -21.90
C ARG A 209 7.79 -14.65 -23.05
N PHE A 210 9.00 -14.15 -23.28
CA PHE A 210 9.39 -13.28 -24.40
C PHE A 210 10.76 -13.71 -24.98
N ALA A 211 11.15 -14.97 -24.76
CA ALA A 211 12.50 -15.49 -24.98
C ALA A 211 12.99 -15.34 -26.43
N LYS A 212 12.13 -15.57 -27.44
CA LYS A 212 12.42 -15.39 -28.87
C LYS A 212 13.01 -13.99 -29.21
N SER A 213 12.81 -12.98 -28.37
CA SER A 213 13.36 -11.61 -28.57
C SER A 213 14.77 -11.38 -28.02
N HIS A 214 15.38 -12.35 -27.32
CA HIS A 214 16.71 -12.23 -26.71
C HIS A 214 17.44 -13.59 -26.54
N LEU A 215 17.11 -14.57 -27.38
CA LEU A 215 17.85 -15.83 -27.51
C LEU A 215 18.58 -15.88 -28.85
N SER A 216 19.75 -16.51 -28.85
CA SER A 216 20.44 -16.94 -30.08
C SER A 216 19.77 -18.18 -30.70
N GLU A 217 20.19 -18.53 -31.91
CA GLU A 217 19.86 -19.80 -32.57
C GLU A 217 20.25 -21.03 -31.71
N THR A 218 21.33 -20.90 -30.92
CA THR A 218 21.81 -21.90 -29.94
C THR A 218 21.00 -21.94 -28.63
N LEU A 219 19.91 -21.18 -28.51
CA LEU A 219 19.09 -21.04 -27.29
C LEU A 219 19.88 -20.49 -26.09
N GLU A 220 20.86 -19.63 -26.34
CA GLU A 220 21.67 -18.92 -25.34
C GLU A 220 21.17 -17.50 -25.15
N ASN A 221 21.34 -16.96 -23.94
CA ASN A 221 20.75 -15.68 -23.54
C ASN A 221 21.62 -14.51 -24.00
N VAL A 222 21.14 -13.77 -25.01
CA VAL A 222 21.86 -12.62 -25.61
C VAL A 222 22.08 -11.53 -24.58
N ILE A 223 23.22 -10.84 -24.69
CA ILE A 223 23.62 -9.73 -23.81
C ILE A 223 24.01 -8.54 -24.69
N ASP A 224 23.23 -7.47 -24.61
CA ASP A 224 23.70 -6.14 -24.97
C ASP A 224 24.67 -5.69 -23.87
N ASN A 225 25.97 -5.67 -24.20
CA ASN A 225 27.02 -5.40 -23.22
C ASN A 225 27.06 -3.94 -22.78
N GLU A 226 26.68 -2.99 -23.63
CA GLU A 226 26.69 -1.56 -23.28
C GLU A 226 25.53 -1.25 -22.33
N LEU A 227 24.33 -1.63 -22.71
CA LEU A 227 23.14 -1.44 -21.88
C LEU A 227 23.27 -2.24 -20.57
N TYR A 228 23.78 -3.48 -20.60
CA TYR A 228 24.00 -4.27 -19.38
C TYR A 228 25.06 -3.67 -18.47
N GLN A 229 26.16 -3.11 -18.98
CA GLN A 229 27.18 -2.46 -18.14
C GLN A 229 26.62 -1.21 -17.43
N ASN A 230 25.84 -0.40 -18.15
CA ASN A 230 25.24 0.81 -17.60
C ASN A 230 24.10 0.54 -16.59
N THR A 231 23.34 -0.55 -16.76
CA THR A 231 22.10 -0.78 -15.99
C THR A 231 22.16 -1.89 -14.94
N ASN A 232 23.20 -2.74 -14.92
CA ASN A 232 23.25 -3.89 -14.00
C ASN A 232 23.17 -3.53 -12.50
N LYS A 233 23.48 -2.29 -12.13
CA LYS A 233 23.39 -1.75 -10.76
C LYS A 233 21.98 -1.29 -10.39
N VAL A 234 21.11 -0.98 -11.36
CA VAL A 234 19.75 -0.46 -11.15
C VAL A 234 18.81 -1.62 -10.84
N LYS A 235 18.80 -2.06 -9.59
CA LYS A 235 18.01 -3.22 -9.12
C LYS A 235 17.32 -2.93 -7.79
N ALA A 236 16.19 -3.60 -7.55
CA ALA A 236 15.51 -3.54 -6.27
C ALA A 236 16.35 -4.22 -5.15
N ILE A 237 16.55 -3.50 -4.06
CA ILE A 237 17.38 -3.91 -2.91
C ILE A 237 16.53 -4.51 -1.78
N ASN A 238 17.16 -4.80 -0.63
CA ASN A 238 16.58 -5.49 0.54
C ASN A 238 16.18 -6.96 0.28
N GLU A 239 16.95 -7.64 -0.58
CA GLU A 239 16.86 -9.10 -0.73
C GLU A 239 17.39 -9.82 0.53
N LEU A 240 16.72 -10.89 0.94
CA LEU A 240 17.13 -11.67 2.11
C LEU A 240 18.40 -12.49 1.81
N ALA A 241 19.55 -11.95 2.20
CA ALA A 241 20.86 -12.59 2.06
C ALA A 241 20.89 -14.01 2.66
N ALA A 242 21.55 -14.94 1.95
CA ALA A 242 21.53 -16.37 2.27
C ALA A 242 22.04 -16.70 3.69
N GLU A 243 23.06 -15.99 4.19
CA GLU A 243 23.59 -16.20 5.55
C GLU A 243 22.65 -15.65 6.64
N VAL A 244 22.00 -14.51 6.40
CA VAL A 244 20.96 -14.00 7.30
C VAL A 244 19.80 -14.99 7.38
N LYS A 245 19.34 -15.50 6.23
CA LYS A 245 18.31 -16.55 6.13
C LYS A 245 18.68 -17.80 6.92
N LYS A 246 19.90 -18.33 6.73
CA LYS A 246 20.44 -19.48 7.48
C LYS A 246 20.47 -19.21 8.99
N LYS A 247 20.93 -18.04 9.43
CA LYS A 247 20.97 -17.62 10.84
C LYS A 247 19.57 -17.55 11.45
N LEU A 248 18.60 -16.92 10.77
CA LEU A 248 17.20 -16.85 11.22
C LEU A 248 16.55 -18.24 11.32
N TRP A 249 16.66 -19.07 10.28
CA TRP A 249 16.10 -20.43 10.27
C TRP A 249 16.69 -21.33 11.37
N LYS A 250 18.01 -21.24 11.62
CA LYS A 250 18.68 -21.97 12.70
C LYS A 250 18.48 -21.33 14.10
N LYS A 251 17.75 -20.22 14.20
CA LYS A 251 17.59 -19.39 15.42
C LYS A 251 18.94 -18.94 16.03
N LYS A 252 19.96 -18.73 15.19
CA LYS A 252 21.33 -18.29 15.53
C LYS A 252 21.63 -16.85 15.09
N TYR A 253 20.60 -16.02 14.91
CA TYR A 253 20.78 -14.58 14.71
C TYR A 253 20.95 -13.89 16.07
N ASN A 254 21.88 -12.93 16.19
CA ASN A 254 22.16 -12.29 17.48
C ASN A 254 21.14 -11.19 17.78
N PHE A 255 20.36 -11.38 18.84
CA PHE A 255 19.36 -10.41 19.32
C PHE A 255 19.69 -9.83 20.70
N GLN A 256 20.94 -9.96 21.17
CA GLN A 256 21.36 -9.51 22.49
C GLN A 256 21.04 -8.03 22.75
N ALA A 257 21.18 -7.16 21.74
CA ALA A 257 20.85 -5.73 21.86
C ALA A 257 19.35 -5.52 22.14
N ALA A 258 18.48 -6.04 21.26
CA ALA A 258 17.03 -5.98 21.44
C ALA A 258 16.56 -6.61 22.77
N ASP A 259 17.14 -7.76 23.15
CA ASP A 259 16.78 -8.49 24.37
C ASP A 259 17.18 -7.75 25.65
N SER A 260 18.30 -7.03 25.62
CA SER A 260 18.77 -6.23 26.76
C SER A 260 17.91 -4.98 26.94
N ILE A 261 17.64 -4.27 25.85
CA ILE A 261 16.76 -3.09 25.80
C ILE A 261 15.34 -3.45 26.29
N VAL A 262 14.76 -4.54 25.81
CA VAL A 262 13.39 -4.94 26.21
C VAL A 262 13.33 -5.33 27.71
N LYS A 263 14.37 -5.96 28.26
CA LYS A 263 14.47 -6.22 29.72
C LYS A 263 14.50 -4.92 30.52
N GLU A 264 15.32 -3.96 30.11
CA GLU A 264 15.46 -2.67 30.78
C GLU A 264 14.15 -1.85 30.73
N VAL A 265 13.55 -1.71 29.55
CA VAL A 265 12.26 -1.03 29.38
C VAL A 265 11.18 -1.69 30.25
N ASN A 266 11.09 -3.03 30.27
CA ASN A 266 10.12 -3.73 31.11
C ASN A 266 10.34 -3.47 32.62
N LYS A 267 11.59 -3.49 33.10
CA LYS A 267 11.95 -3.14 34.49
C LYS A 267 11.50 -1.71 34.84
N ASN A 268 11.74 -0.76 33.94
CA ASN A 268 11.37 0.64 34.13
C ASN A 268 9.84 0.85 34.18
N PHE A 269 9.05 0.05 33.44
CA PHE A 269 7.58 0.05 33.58
C PHE A 269 7.10 -0.61 34.87
N GLN A 270 7.71 -1.71 35.30
CA GLN A 270 7.38 -2.36 36.58
C GLN A 270 7.63 -1.40 37.76
N MET A 271 8.77 -0.71 37.78
CA MET A 271 9.08 0.31 38.80
C MET A 271 8.06 1.46 38.80
N LYS A 272 7.67 2.00 37.63
CA LYS A 272 6.64 3.05 37.54
C LYS A 272 5.26 2.58 38.01
N ASN A 273 4.90 1.32 37.79
CA ASN A 273 3.63 0.78 38.32
C ASN A 273 3.69 0.68 39.85
N ASN A 274 4.76 0.11 40.41
CA ASN A 274 4.92 -0.05 41.86
C ASN A 274 4.93 1.29 42.59
N LEU A 275 5.57 2.32 42.03
CA LEU A 275 5.57 3.68 42.59
C LEU A 275 4.18 4.35 42.56
N ASN A 276 3.35 4.07 41.54
CA ASN A 276 1.96 4.57 41.52
C ASN A 276 1.06 3.83 42.51
N LEU A 277 1.35 2.55 42.81
CA LEU A 277 0.71 1.76 43.88
C LEU A 277 1.13 2.21 45.30
N GLN A 278 2.16 3.05 45.43
CA GLN A 278 2.68 3.56 46.71
C GLN A 278 2.30 5.02 47.01
N LYS A 279 1.48 5.66 46.17
CA LYS A 279 0.89 6.97 46.52
C LYS A 279 -0.17 6.79 47.61
N PRO A 280 -0.14 7.55 48.71
CA PRO A 280 -1.21 7.51 49.69
C PRO A 280 -2.52 8.01 49.08
N LEU A 281 -3.62 7.35 49.46
CA LEU A 281 -4.97 7.83 49.17
C LEU A 281 -5.25 9.07 50.03
N ASN A 282 -5.47 10.23 49.39
CA ASN A 282 -5.97 11.40 50.10
C ASN A 282 -7.39 11.12 50.62
N SER A 283 -7.61 11.41 51.90
CA SER A 283 -8.66 10.77 52.72
C SER A 283 -10.05 11.44 52.69
N GLU A 284 -10.45 12.03 51.55
CA GLU A 284 -11.67 12.85 51.44
C GLU A 284 -12.85 12.14 50.71
N ASP A 285 -12.59 11.41 49.62
CA ASP A 285 -13.68 10.96 48.72
C ASP A 285 -14.52 9.76 49.21
N HIS A 286 -14.01 8.94 50.15
CA HIS A 286 -14.67 7.69 50.55
C HIS A 286 -15.95 7.83 51.40
N ARG A 287 -16.48 9.05 51.58
CA ARG A 287 -17.75 9.28 52.31
C ARG A 287 -19.01 9.30 51.43
N LYS A 288 -18.91 9.07 50.11
CA LYS A 288 -20.07 9.15 49.18
C LYS A 288 -20.50 7.86 48.47
N GLU A 289 -19.66 6.83 48.38
CA GLU A 289 -20.00 5.60 47.65
C GLU A 289 -20.57 4.48 48.54
N ALA A 290 -20.28 4.48 49.85
CA ALA A 290 -20.68 3.43 50.79
C ALA A 290 -22.19 3.38 51.16
N LEU A 291 -23.06 4.01 50.37
CA LEU A 291 -24.51 4.16 50.63
C LEU A 291 -25.40 3.73 49.44
N LYS A 292 -24.87 2.97 48.47
CA LYS A 292 -25.65 2.54 47.28
C LYS A 292 -25.76 1.03 47.03
N GLU A 293 -25.05 0.19 47.78
CA GLU A 293 -25.10 -1.28 47.62
C GLU A 293 -25.61 -1.97 48.89
N GLN A 294 -26.90 -1.75 49.21
CA GLN A 294 -27.67 -2.57 50.16
C GLN A 294 -29.09 -2.79 49.63
N HIS A 295 -29.27 -3.74 48.71
CA HIS A 295 -30.53 -4.46 48.50
C HIS A 295 -30.31 -5.74 47.68
N SER A 296 -30.93 -6.84 48.08
CA SER A 296 -30.93 -8.20 47.48
C SER A 296 -29.54 -8.91 47.40
N GLU A 297 -29.40 -10.21 47.66
CA GLU A 297 -30.34 -11.21 48.22
C GLU A 297 -29.58 -12.40 48.88
N SER A 298 -30.28 -13.43 49.37
CA SER A 298 -29.73 -14.55 50.16
C SER A 298 -30.70 -15.74 50.19
N PRO A 299 -30.31 -16.97 50.63
CA PRO A 299 -29.04 -17.70 50.45
C PRO A 299 -29.24 -19.24 50.16
N LYS A 300 -28.15 -20.05 50.22
CA LYS A 300 -28.08 -21.56 50.28
C LYS A 300 -28.02 -22.28 48.90
N GLN A 301 -27.53 -23.53 48.76
CA GLN A 301 -27.22 -24.59 49.75
C GLN A 301 -26.10 -25.59 49.28
N GLN A 302 -25.64 -26.47 50.20
CA GLN A 302 -24.78 -27.69 50.02
C GLN A 302 -23.30 -27.42 49.67
N THR A 303 -22.26 -27.91 50.38
CA THR A 303 -21.86 -29.26 50.90
C THR A 303 -21.27 -30.19 49.81
N ASP A 304 -20.19 -30.97 50.04
CA ASP A 304 -19.67 -31.50 51.31
C ASP A 304 -18.11 -31.62 51.43
N GLN A 305 -17.65 -32.24 52.53
CA GLN A 305 -16.29 -32.22 53.11
C GLN A 305 -15.25 -33.22 52.52
N SER A 306 -13.94 -32.96 52.74
CA SER A 306 -13.02 -33.87 53.49
C SER A 306 -11.60 -33.26 53.74
N ASN A 307 -10.90 -33.78 54.77
CA ASN A 307 -9.62 -33.30 55.33
C ASN A 307 -8.39 -34.07 54.76
N SER A 308 -7.09 -33.84 55.07
CA SER A 308 -6.41 -33.20 56.23
C SER A 308 -5.02 -32.60 55.84
N ILE A 309 -4.47 -31.54 56.47
CA ILE A 309 -3.59 -31.49 57.69
C ILE A 309 -2.54 -32.64 57.73
N LYS A 310 -1.19 -32.48 57.91
CA LYS A 310 -0.30 -31.57 58.69
C LYS A 310 0.96 -31.19 57.85
N GLN A 311 1.70 -30.07 57.99
CA GLN A 311 2.21 -29.28 59.14
C GLN A 311 3.48 -29.87 59.80
N GLU A 312 4.66 -29.22 59.63
CA GLU A 312 5.73 -29.08 60.66
C GLU A 312 6.91 -28.15 60.23
N THR A 313 7.55 -27.53 61.23
CA THR A 313 8.69 -26.55 61.23
C THR A 313 9.28 -26.52 62.67
N PRO A 314 10.48 -25.95 63.00
CA PRO A 314 11.34 -25.05 62.22
C PRO A 314 12.74 -25.67 61.93
N GLU A 315 13.96 -25.30 62.37
CA GLU A 315 14.56 -24.36 63.37
C GLU A 315 15.82 -23.68 62.75
N ASN A 316 16.47 -22.74 63.45
CA ASN A 316 17.67 -21.99 63.06
C ASN A 316 19.01 -22.72 63.39
N ASN A 317 20.13 -22.25 62.82
CA ASN A 317 21.14 -21.45 63.58
C ASN A 317 22.50 -21.19 62.85
N LEU A 318 23.01 -19.96 62.99
CA LEU A 318 24.43 -19.52 63.16
C LEU A 318 25.52 -19.91 62.11
N ALA A 319 26.66 -19.20 61.95
CA ALA A 319 27.00 -17.77 62.11
C ALA A 319 28.41 -17.43 61.52
N ALA A 320 28.57 -16.15 61.11
CA ALA A 320 29.80 -15.32 61.24
C ALA A 320 31.16 -15.62 60.52
N ASN A 321 31.56 -14.64 59.68
CA ASN A 321 32.75 -13.74 59.85
C ASN A 321 33.98 -13.77 58.89
N LYS A 322 34.46 -12.54 58.59
CA LYS A 322 35.80 -12.09 58.07
C LYS A 322 36.22 -12.54 56.65
N GLY A 323 37.00 -11.75 55.87
CA GLY A 323 37.49 -10.36 56.04
C GLY A 323 38.51 -9.92 54.97
N ASN A 324 38.81 -8.61 54.90
CA ASN A 324 39.84 -7.90 54.08
C ASN A 324 39.61 -7.85 52.54
N THR A 325 39.90 -6.79 51.73
CA THR A 325 40.90 -5.68 51.67
C THR A 325 42.30 -6.09 51.12
N LEU A 326 43.00 -5.33 50.25
CA LEU A 326 42.78 -4.06 49.49
C LEU A 326 43.81 -3.97 48.32
N ASP A 327 43.58 -3.09 47.32
CA ASP A 327 44.57 -2.30 46.52
C ASP A 327 45.70 -3.04 45.70
N GLU A 328 46.54 -2.40 44.84
CA GLU A 328 46.67 -1.00 44.38
C GLU A 328 47.10 -0.85 42.88
N ARG A 329 47.71 0.29 42.48
CA ARG A 329 48.05 0.72 41.11
C ARG A 329 49.56 0.99 40.95
N THR A 330 50.10 0.79 39.74
CA THR A 330 51.22 1.56 39.10
C THR A 330 51.38 1.02 37.66
N SER A 331 51.42 1.79 36.55
CA SER A 331 52.30 2.89 36.10
C SER A 331 53.73 2.46 35.70
N CYS A 332 54.07 2.57 34.41
CA CYS A 332 55.06 3.54 33.91
C CYS A 332 55.08 3.59 32.36
N THR A 333 55.83 4.53 31.79
CA THR A 333 56.11 4.73 30.35
C THR A 333 57.62 4.63 30.07
N THR A 334 58.06 4.94 28.82
CA THR A 334 59.44 4.93 28.27
C THR A 334 59.99 3.54 27.84
N GLU A 335 60.84 3.38 26.78
CA GLU A 335 61.29 4.33 25.74
C GLU A 335 61.73 3.68 24.39
N LEU A 336 61.66 4.49 23.33
CA LEU A 336 62.42 4.57 22.05
C LEU A 336 63.20 3.38 21.41
N LYS A 337 62.82 3.11 20.14
CA LYS A 337 63.68 2.95 18.92
C LYS A 337 64.81 1.89 18.84
N SER A 338 64.47 0.71 18.32
CA SER A 338 65.04 0.06 17.11
C SER A 338 64.22 -1.22 16.84
N GLU A 339 64.07 -1.79 15.64
CA GLU A 339 64.90 -1.80 14.42
C GLU A 339 64.04 -1.58 13.15
N LEU A 340 64.67 -1.34 11.99
CA LEU A 340 63.96 -1.13 10.71
C LEU A 340 64.56 -1.99 9.57
N SER A 341 64.26 -3.29 9.56
CA SER A 341 64.59 -4.17 8.44
C SER A 341 63.68 -5.39 8.37
N GLN A 342 63.42 -5.87 7.14
CA GLN A 342 62.72 -7.13 6.81
C GLN A 342 61.22 -7.21 7.15
N ILE A 343 60.40 -6.57 6.31
CA ILE A 343 59.02 -7.02 6.04
C ILE A 343 58.96 -7.45 4.55
N PRO A 344 58.58 -8.70 4.22
CA PRO A 344 58.49 -9.16 2.83
C PRO A 344 57.48 -8.35 1.99
N GLN A 345 57.80 -8.14 0.71
CA GLN A 345 56.87 -7.56 -0.26
C GLN A 345 55.84 -8.60 -0.72
N GLU A 346 54.75 -8.76 0.03
CA GLU A 346 53.57 -9.43 -0.53
C GLU A 346 52.95 -8.57 -1.63
N LYS A 347 52.68 -9.18 -2.80
CA LYS A 347 51.98 -8.55 -3.91
C LYS A 347 50.53 -8.27 -3.50
N ARG A 348 50.23 -7.01 -3.15
CA ARG A 348 48.85 -6.55 -3.01
C ARG A 348 48.19 -6.55 -4.38
N GLU A 349 47.22 -7.45 -4.59
CA GLU A 349 46.29 -7.32 -5.71
C GLU A 349 45.51 -6.01 -5.58
N CYS A 350 45.28 -5.32 -6.70
CA CYS A 350 44.50 -4.09 -6.71
C CYS A 350 43.00 -4.43 -6.70
N VAL A 351 42.46 -4.77 -5.52
CA VAL A 351 41.06 -5.20 -5.32
C VAL A 351 40.09 -4.02 -5.42
N GLY A 352 39.96 -3.49 -6.65
CA GLY A 352 38.99 -2.46 -7.02
C GLY A 352 39.25 -1.07 -6.44
N ARG A 353 38.35 -0.14 -6.76
CA ARG A 353 38.24 1.16 -6.09
C ARG A 353 37.05 1.10 -5.14
N LEU A 354 37.30 0.64 -3.92
CA LEU A 354 36.43 0.96 -2.79
C LEU A 354 36.33 2.48 -2.70
N LEU A 355 35.12 3.00 -2.53
CA LEU A 355 34.91 4.42 -2.24
C LEU A 355 34.85 4.62 -0.73
N ASP A 356 35.23 5.82 -0.25
CA ASP A 356 35.22 6.12 1.18
C ASP A 356 33.80 5.98 1.79
N GLU A 357 32.74 6.24 1.01
CA GLU A 357 31.36 6.02 1.44
C GLU A 357 31.00 4.54 1.67
N GLU A 358 31.73 3.59 1.08
CA GLU A 358 31.54 2.15 1.29
C GLU A 358 32.28 1.63 2.53
N MET A 359 33.31 2.35 2.99
CA MET A 359 34.14 1.98 4.14
C MET A 359 33.81 2.75 5.43
N ILE A 360 33.34 4.00 5.33
CA ILE A 360 33.12 4.89 6.48
C ILE A 360 31.61 5.05 6.74
N PRO A 361 31.04 4.40 7.77
CA PRO A 361 29.63 4.57 8.11
C PRO A 361 29.38 6.00 8.65
N LEU A 362 28.51 6.75 7.97
CA LEU A 362 28.13 8.12 8.31
C LEU A 362 27.88 8.31 9.83
N ARG A 363 28.46 9.36 10.40
CA ARG A 363 28.24 9.73 11.81
C ARG A 363 26.76 10.08 12.03
N PRO A 364 26.20 9.95 13.25
CA PRO A 364 24.81 10.30 13.55
C PRO A 364 24.39 11.73 13.12
N ALA A 365 25.33 12.67 13.06
CA ALA A 365 25.10 14.04 12.59
C ALA A 365 25.11 14.20 11.06
N GLU A 366 25.71 13.26 10.32
CA GLU A 366 25.85 13.28 8.85
C GLU A 366 24.71 12.53 8.15
N LYS A 367 23.97 11.70 8.89
CA LYS A 367 22.78 11.00 8.36
C LYS A 367 21.68 12.03 8.09
N PRO A 368 21.14 12.10 6.86
CA PRO A 368 20.08 13.05 6.54
C PRO A 368 18.83 12.76 7.38
N LYS A 369 18.40 13.75 8.17
CA LYS A 369 17.17 13.65 8.95
C LYS A 369 15.98 13.86 8.01
N ILE A 370 15.04 12.91 8.01
CA ILE A 370 13.84 13.02 7.18
C ILE A 370 12.99 14.20 7.68
N ASP A 371 12.87 15.24 6.86
CA ASP A 371 11.83 16.24 7.03
C ASP A 371 10.51 15.69 6.44
N PHE A 372 9.51 15.52 7.31
CA PHE A 372 8.18 15.05 6.93
C PHE A 372 7.22 16.22 6.58
N ARG A 373 7.64 17.48 6.64
CA ARG A 373 6.73 18.60 6.34
C ARG A 373 6.40 18.65 4.85
N ASN A 374 5.12 18.84 4.52
CA ASN A 374 4.59 19.08 3.17
C ASN A 374 4.93 17.99 2.14
N LYS A 375 5.21 16.75 2.57
CA LYS A 375 5.49 15.61 1.67
C LYS A 375 4.26 14.73 1.48
N LEU A 376 3.97 14.35 0.23
CA LEU A 376 2.86 13.45 -0.09
C LEU A 376 3.27 12.00 0.15
N TYR A 377 2.58 11.34 1.09
CA TYR A 377 2.94 9.98 1.53
C TYR A 377 1.94 8.95 0.98
N LEU A 378 2.40 8.04 0.13
CA LEU A 378 1.64 6.87 -0.29
C LEU A 378 1.46 5.88 0.88
N ALA A 379 0.21 5.58 1.21
CA ALA A 379 -0.12 4.66 2.29
C ALA A 379 0.44 3.24 2.08
N PRO A 380 0.83 2.53 3.16
CA PRO A 380 1.09 1.10 3.11
C PRO A 380 -0.23 0.33 2.89
N LEU A 381 -0.39 -0.24 1.69
CA LEU A 381 -1.67 -0.79 1.19
C LEU A 381 -1.59 -2.30 0.94
N THR A 382 -1.99 -3.13 1.90
CA THR A 382 -1.87 -4.60 1.76
C THR A 382 -2.54 -5.15 0.48
N THR A 383 -1.81 -5.96 -0.28
CA THR A 383 -2.05 -6.55 -1.62
C THR A 383 -1.71 -5.67 -2.82
N VAL A 384 -1.85 -4.35 -2.71
CA VAL A 384 -1.81 -3.45 -3.88
C VAL A 384 -0.71 -2.38 -3.78
N GLY A 385 -0.17 -2.12 -2.60
CA GLY A 385 1.05 -1.32 -2.34
C GLY A 385 2.35 -2.07 -2.61
N ASN A 386 2.31 -3.02 -3.55
CA ASN A 386 3.48 -3.76 -4.02
C ASN A 386 4.47 -2.83 -4.75
N LEU A 387 5.74 -3.25 -4.87
CA LEU A 387 6.79 -2.38 -5.42
C LEU A 387 6.46 -1.78 -6.80
N PRO A 388 5.90 -2.53 -7.78
CA PRO A 388 5.42 -1.97 -9.04
C PRO A 388 4.44 -0.81 -8.86
N PHE A 389 3.45 -0.94 -7.98
CA PHE A 389 2.46 0.14 -7.75
C PHE A 389 3.11 1.38 -7.10
N ARG A 390 4.04 1.18 -6.16
CA ARG A 390 4.75 2.29 -5.52
C ARG A 390 5.62 3.06 -6.53
N ARG A 391 6.24 2.38 -7.49
CA ARG A 391 6.97 3.02 -8.60
C ARG A 391 6.06 3.86 -9.49
N ILE A 392 4.85 3.38 -9.83
CA ILE A 392 3.85 4.18 -10.57
C ILE A 392 3.46 5.44 -9.77
N CYS A 393 3.16 5.32 -8.48
CA CYS A 393 2.86 6.49 -7.65
C CYS A 393 4.06 7.45 -7.55
N LYS A 394 5.29 6.92 -7.58
CA LYS A 394 6.53 7.70 -7.51
C LYS A 394 6.81 8.47 -8.81
N SER A 395 6.56 7.89 -9.99
CA SER A 395 6.65 8.63 -11.26
C SER A 395 5.60 9.74 -11.37
N TYR A 396 4.43 9.57 -10.72
CA TYR A 396 3.44 10.63 -10.55
C TYR A 396 3.71 11.60 -9.39
N GLY A 397 4.87 11.50 -8.73
CA GLY A 397 5.34 12.51 -7.77
C GLY A 397 5.03 12.24 -6.29
N ALA A 398 4.70 11.00 -5.89
CA ALA A 398 4.68 10.66 -4.46
C ALA A 398 6.07 10.91 -3.83
N ASP A 399 6.13 11.60 -2.69
CA ASP A 399 7.41 11.94 -2.04
C ASP A 399 7.91 10.79 -1.16
N ILE A 400 7.01 10.22 -0.37
CA ILE A 400 7.29 9.13 0.58
C ILE A 400 6.53 7.88 0.16
N THR A 401 7.22 6.75 0.09
CA THR A 401 6.61 5.43 -0.08
C THR A 401 6.82 4.56 1.16
N CYS A 402 5.98 3.55 1.34
CA CYS A 402 6.15 2.56 2.41
C CYS A 402 5.71 1.17 1.93
N GLY A 403 6.46 0.15 2.33
CA GLY A 403 6.15 -1.24 2.02
C GLY A 403 4.80 -1.69 2.58
N GLU A 404 4.25 -2.78 2.05
CA GLU A 404 3.04 -3.36 2.63
C GLU A 404 3.26 -3.77 4.09
N MET A 405 2.18 -3.73 4.89
CA MET A 405 2.17 -4.17 6.30
C MET A 405 2.80 -5.57 6.49
N ALA A 406 4.05 -5.61 6.93
CA ALA A 406 4.83 -6.82 7.14
C ALA A 406 4.67 -7.35 8.58
N LEU A 407 4.45 -8.64 8.72
CA LEU A 407 4.31 -9.32 10.01
C LEU A 407 5.69 -9.62 10.59
N SER A 408 6.03 -8.99 11.72
CA SER A 408 7.35 -9.06 12.35
C SER A 408 7.79 -10.51 12.65
N THR A 409 6.85 -11.39 13.02
CA THR A 409 7.13 -12.82 13.23
C THR A 409 7.46 -13.59 11.96
N GLN A 410 7.01 -13.15 10.79
CA GLN A 410 7.30 -13.79 9.51
C GLN A 410 8.63 -13.29 8.91
N LEU A 411 8.96 -12.01 9.12
CA LEU A 411 10.31 -11.47 8.83
C LEU A 411 11.38 -12.20 9.68
N LEU A 412 11.18 -12.33 10.99
CA LEU A 412 12.06 -13.09 11.90
C LEU A 412 12.15 -14.59 11.56
N GLN A 413 11.17 -15.15 10.85
CA GLN A 413 11.20 -16.52 10.33
C GLN A 413 11.91 -16.65 8.96
N GLY A 414 12.45 -15.56 8.41
CA GLY A 414 13.11 -15.57 7.09
C GLY A 414 12.17 -15.97 5.95
N LYS A 415 10.88 -15.66 6.05
CA LYS A 415 9.88 -16.01 5.02
C LYS A 415 10.00 -15.08 3.83
N LEU A 416 10.40 -15.63 2.67
CA LEU A 416 10.62 -14.87 1.44
C LEU A 416 9.42 -14.01 1.01
N SER A 417 8.19 -14.50 1.22
CA SER A 417 6.95 -13.76 0.91
C SER A 417 6.66 -12.57 1.83
N GLU A 418 7.35 -12.46 2.96
CA GLU A 418 7.30 -11.28 3.83
C GLU A 418 8.45 -10.32 3.48
N TRP A 419 9.63 -10.87 3.21
CA TRP A 419 10.81 -10.11 2.78
C TRP A 419 10.62 -9.45 1.40
N SER A 420 9.77 -10.00 0.52
CA SER A 420 9.37 -9.32 -0.72
C SER A 420 8.62 -8.00 -0.49
N LEU A 421 7.99 -7.81 0.68
CA LEU A 421 7.24 -6.59 1.01
C LEU A 421 8.16 -5.40 1.35
N ILE A 422 9.40 -5.68 1.76
CA ILE A 422 10.40 -4.66 2.16
C ILE A 422 11.40 -4.28 1.06
N LYS A 423 11.24 -4.85 -0.15
CA LYS A 423 12.05 -4.47 -1.32
C LYS A 423 11.84 -2.99 -1.67
N ARG A 424 12.94 -2.27 -1.87
CA ARG A 424 13.02 -0.87 -2.29
C ARG A 424 13.57 -0.79 -3.71
N HIS A 425 13.01 0.04 -4.59
CA HIS A 425 13.62 0.37 -5.89
C HIS A 425 14.44 1.67 -5.78
N PRO A 426 15.55 1.86 -6.52
CA PRO A 426 16.38 3.07 -6.42
C PRO A 426 15.67 4.41 -6.66
N SER A 427 14.50 4.41 -7.31
CA SER A 427 13.66 5.61 -7.48
C SER A 427 12.85 6.00 -6.24
N GLU A 428 12.90 5.23 -5.14
CA GLU A 428 12.16 5.52 -3.90
C GLU A 428 13.06 6.32 -2.94
N ASP A 429 13.08 7.65 -3.07
CA ASP A 429 13.94 8.56 -2.28
C ASP A 429 13.76 8.41 -0.77
N ILE A 430 12.50 8.26 -0.32
CA ILE A 430 12.14 8.07 1.11
C ILE A 430 11.22 6.84 1.20
N PHE A 431 11.77 5.73 1.66
CA PHE A 431 11.13 4.43 1.78
C PHE A 431 11.06 3.93 3.23
N GLY A 432 9.83 3.69 3.71
CA GLY A 432 9.56 3.09 5.01
C GLY A 432 9.17 1.61 4.95
N VAL A 433 9.35 0.91 6.08
CA VAL A 433 8.77 -0.43 6.29
C VAL A 433 7.75 -0.40 7.42
N GLN A 434 6.49 -0.73 7.11
CA GLN A 434 5.45 -0.86 8.12
C GLN A 434 5.47 -2.27 8.76
N LEU A 435 5.81 -2.33 10.05
CA LEU A 435 5.75 -3.54 10.86
C LEU A 435 4.41 -3.72 11.57
N CYS A 436 4.00 -4.98 11.73
CA CYS A 436 2.82 -5.37 12.49
C CYS A 436 3.12 -6.55 13.43
N GLY A 437 2.89 -6.31 14.73
CA GLY A 437 3.07 -7.27 15.83
C GLY A 437 2.43 -6.76 17.12
N ALA A 438 2.62 -7.50 18.22
CA ALA A 438 1.86 -7.30 19.47
C ALA A 438 2.70 -7.36 20.76
N TYR A 439 4.02 -7.51 20.66
CA TYR A 439 4.90 -7.76 21.81
C TYR A 439 6.25 -7.03 21.65
N PRO A 440 6.78 -6.38 22.71
CA PRO A 440 8.02 -5.60 22.63
C PRO A 440 9.24 -6.39 22.13
N ASP A 441 9.43 -7.64 22.59
CA ASP A 441 10.52 -8.53 22.16
C ASP A 441 10.52 -8.71 20.63
N THR A 442 9.37 -9.12 20.08
CA THR A 442 9.21 -9.50 18.68
C THR A 442 9.31 -8.28 17.77
N MET A 443 8.78 -7.14 18.21
CA MET A 443 8.89 -5.88 17.47
C MET A 443 10.32 -5.33 17.49
N THR A 444 10.99 -5.34 18.64
CA THR A 444 12.35 -4.79 18.81
C THR A 444 13.39 -5.65 18.10
N ARG A 445 13.30 -6.98 18.19
CA ARG A 445 14.13 -7.91 17.40
C ARG A 445 13.97 -7.68 15.89
N CYS A 446 12.75 -7.43 15.43
CA CYS A 446 12.48 -7.15 14.02
C CYS A 446 13.03 -5.78 13.59
N ALA A 447 12.96 -4.76 14.45
CA ALA A 447 13.57 -3.46 14.20
C ALA A 447 15.11 -3.53 14.16
N GLN A 448 15.73 -4.31 15.06
CA GLN A 448 17.18 -4.60 15.04
C GLN A 448 17.57 -5.28 13.72
N LEU A 449 16.88 -6.36 13.36
CA LEU A 449 17.15 -7.12 12.13
C LEU A 449 17.06 -6.24 10.87
N LEU A 450 16.03 -5.40 10.75
CA LEU A 450 15.91 -4.49 9.60
C LEU A 450 17.03 -3.46 9.57
N LYS A 451 17.35 -2.80 10.70
CA LYS A 451 18.47 -1.85 10.83
C LYS A 451 19.82 -2.47 10.40
N GLU A 452 20.02 -3.75 10.67
CA GLU A 452 21.28 -4.48 10.41
C GLU A 452 21.35 -5.10 9.00
N THR A 453 20.24 -5.19 8.25
CA THR A 453 20.18 -5.99 7.01
C THR A 453 19.36 -5.40 5.85
N ALA A 454 18.74 -4.23 6.01
CA ALA A 454 17.95 -3.57 4.97
C ALA A 454 18.24 -2.05 4.92
N GLN A 455 18.31 -1.50 3.71
CA GLN A 455 18.35 -0.07 3.45
C GLN A 455 16.93 0.48 3.45
N ILE A 456 16.56 1.10 4.57
CA ILE A 456 15.25 1.72 4.83
C ILE A 456 15.48 3.03 5.59
N ASP A 457 14.63 4.03 5.36
CA ASP A 457 14.85 5.36 5.94
C ASP A 457 14.06 5.53 7.25
N PHE A 458 12.95 4.81 7.41
CA PHE A 458 12.17 4.75 8.64
C PHE A 458 11.42 3.43 8.83
N ILE A 459 10.97 3.17 10.06
CA ILE A 459 10.05 2.07 10.38
C ILE A 459 8.72 2.65 10.86
N ASP A 460 7.59 2.14 10.35
CA ASP A 460 6.24 2.47 10.82
C ASP A 460 5.64 1.32 11.64
N ILE A 461 4.87 1.62 12.68
CA ILE A 461 4.10 0.62 13.43
C ILE A 461 2.63 0.68 13.00
N ASN A 462 2.12 -0.45 12.49
CA ASN A 462 0.70 -0.59 12.20
C ASN A 462 -0.12 -0.79 13.49
N CYS A 463 -0.82 0.28 13.90
CA CYS A 463 -1.84 0.27 14.94
C CYS A 463 -3.25 0.57 14.37
N GLY A 464 -3.42 0.54 13.05
CA GLY A 464 -4.67 0.89 12.35
C GLY A 464 -5.38 -0.27 11.62
N CYS A 465 -4.71 -1.42 11.48
CA CYS A 465 -5.24 -2.60 10.77
C CYS A 465 -6.44 -3.20 11.52
N PRO A 466 -7.62 -3.32 10.88
CA PRO A 466 -8.81 -3.89 11.51
C PRO A 466 -9.01 -5.37 11.18
N ILE A 467 -8.02 -6.08 10.63
CA ILE A 467 -8.16 -7.51 10.26
C ILE A 467 -8.28 -8.36 11.53
N ASP A 468 -9.36 -9.12 11.66
CA ASP A 468 -9.72 -9.80 12.91
C ASP A 468 -8.67 -10.85 13.34
N LEU A 469 -8.04 -11.54 12.37
CA LEU A 469 -6.93 -12.49 12.62
C LEU A 469 -5.66 -11.80 13.18
N ILE A 470 -5.47 -10.52 12.90
CA ILE A 470 -4.37 -9.70 13.43
C ILE A 470 -4.77 -9.14 14.81
N CYS A 471 -6.01 -8.66 14.94
CA CYS A 471 -6.56 -8.14 16.19
C CYS A 471 -6.63 -9.21 17.29
N LYS A 472 -7.03 -10.45 16.95
CA LYS A 472 -7.04 -11.61 17.88
C LYS A 472 -5.65 -11.97 18.41
N LYS A 473 -4.58 -11.61 17.68
CA LYS A 473 -3.17 -11.75 18.13
C LYS A 473 -2.67 -10.53 18.90
N GLY A 474 -3.54 -9.56 19.20
CA GLY A 474 -3.21 -8.32 19.91
C GLY A 474 -2.45 -7.28 19.09
N ALA A 475 -2.39 -7.43 17.76
CA ALA A 475 -1.69 -6.54 16.83
C ALA A 475 -2.67 -5.63 16.06
N GLY A 476 -2.14 -4.65 15.33
CA GLY A 476 -2.96 -3.71 14.57
C GLY A 476 -3.81 -2.84 15.49
N SER A 477 -5.08 -2.62 15.13
CA SER A 477 -6.01 -1.81 15.92
C SER A 477 -6.27 -2.32 17.35
N ALA A 478 -5.96 -3.58 17.67
CA ALA A 478 -6.02 -4.12 19.02
C ALA A 478 -4.90 -3.62 19.97
N LEU A 479 -4.00 -2.74 19.48
CA LEU A 479 -3.05 -1.98 20.30
C LEU A 479 -3.65 -0.66 20.82
N LEU A 480 -4.73 -0.15 20.21
CA LEU A 480 -5.34 1.13 20.61
C LEU A 480 -5.95 1.07 22.02
N SER A 481 -6.46 -0.10 22.43
CA SER A 481 -6.91 -0.39 23.80
C SER A 481 -5.79 -0.73 24.79
N LYS A 482 -4.51 -0.68 24.38
CA LYS A 482 -3.37 -1.20 25.16
C LYS A 482 -2.21 -0.19 25.25
N PRO A 483 -2.46 1.03 25.78
CA PRO A 483 -1.51 2.15 25.76
C PRO A 483 -0.13 1.80 26.31
N GLY A 484 -0.04 1.20 27.50
CA GLY A 484 1.26 0.85 28.12
C GLY A 484 2.08 -0.15 27.30
N LYS A 485 1.42 -1.12 26.64
CA LYS A 485 2.07 -2.09 25.75
C LYS A 485 2.54 -1.43 24.44
N LEU A 486 1.75 -0.53 23.87
CA LEU A 486 2.16 0.25 22.70
C LEU A 486 3.36 1.15 23.04
N GLU A 487 3.35 1.79 24.20
CA GLU A 487 4.46 2.62 24.69
C GLU A 487 5.74 1.80 24.92
N GLN A 488 5.63 0.61 25.52
CA GLN A 488 6.76 -0.35 25.65
C GLN A 488 7.35 -0.75 24.30
N ILE A 489 6.49 -1.06 23.31
CA ILE A 489 6.93 -1.38 21.94
C ILE A 489 7.69 -0.19 21.34
N CYS A 490 7.13 1.02 21.39
CA CYS A 490 7.73 2.21 20.79
C CYS A 490 9.09 2.55 21.42
N ARG A 491 9.18 2.57 22.76
CA ARG A 491 10.44 2.85 23.48
C ARG A 491 11.52 1.83 23.16
N SER A 492 11.17 0.54 23.18
CA SER A 492 12.13 -0.54 22.91
C SER A 492 12.63 -0.51 21.46
N MET A 493 11.72 -0.31 20.49
CA MET A 493 12.10 -0.15 19.08
C MET A 493 12.97 1.08 18.87
N LYS A 494 12.59 2.26 19.38
CA LYS A 494 13.36 3.49 19.15
C LYS A 494 14.77 3.40 19.75
N ALA A 495 14.91 2.80 20.93
CA ALA A 495 16.22 2.55 21.55
C ALA A 495 17.12 1.66 20.68
N VAL A 496 16.63 0.55 20.10
CA VAL A 496 17.48 -0.31 19.25
C VAL A 496 17.72 0.30 17.86
N MET A 497 16.77 1.10 17.35
CA MET A 497 16.89 1.79 16.06
C MET A 497 17.94 2.92 16.09
N GLY A 498 18.12 3.59 17.23
CA GLY A 498 18.98 4.78 17.32
C GLY A 498 18.34 5.97 16.59
N ASP A 499 19.11 6.65 15.74
CA ASP A 499 18.66 7.89 15.08
C ASP A 499 17.45 7.69 14.15
N MET A 500 17.39 6.55 13.45
CA MET A 500 16.36 6.23 12.44
C MET A 500 14.94 6.55 12.94
N PRO A 501 14.13 7.34 12.21
CA PRO A 501 12.77 7.67 12.59
C PRO A 501 11.87 6.45 12.82
N LEU A 502 11.04 6.54 13.85
CA LEU A 502 9.99 5.58 14.16
C LEU A 502 8.64 6.29 14.03
N THR A 503 7.76 5.80 13.16
CA THR A 503 6.43 6.39 12.94
C THR A 503 5.34 5.42 13.42
N VAL A 504 4.13 5.92 13.66
CA VAL A 504 2.99 5.07 14.09
C VAL A 504 1.72 5.43 13.33
N LYS A 505 1.11 4.45 12.68
CA LYS A 505 -0.19 4.61 12.01
C LYS A 505 -1.36 4.18 12.90
N LEU A 506 -2.15 5.16 13.35
CA LEU A 506 -3.33 5.01 14.20
C LEU A 506 -4.66 4.98 13.41
N ARG A 507 -5.72 4.62 14.13
CA ARG A 507 -7.14 4.95 13.88
C ARG A 507 -7.65 5.77 15.06
N THR A 508 -8.80 6.44 14.95
CA THR A 508 -9.34 7.27 16.06
C THR A 508 -9.58 6.46 17.34
N GLY A 509 -10.07 5.22 17.20
CA GLY A 509 -10.24 4.24 18.27
C GLY A 509 -10.71 2.86 17.77
N GLU A 510 -11.04 1.95 18.69
CA GLU A 510 -11.53 0.61 18.33
C GLU A 510 -13.03 0.60 17.97
N SER A 511 -13.84 1.35 18.70
CA SER A 511 -15.31 1.41 18.52
C SER A 511 -15.76 2.75 17.95
N ASP A 512 -16.96 2.77 17.36
CA ASP A 512 -17.62 4.04 16.98
C ASP A 512 -17.92 4.87 18.24
N GLY A 513 -17.86 6.20 18.12
CA GLY A 513 -18.04 7.14 19.25
C GLY A 513 -16.99 7.08 20.37
N LYS A 514 -16.05 6.12 20.37
CA LYS A 514 -15.02 5.96 21.43
C LYS A 514 -13.62 6.22 20.88
N ASN A 515 -13.38 7.49 20.57
CA ASN A 515 -12.07 8.00 20.14
C ASN A 515 -11.07 7.98 21.32
N VAL A 516 -9.85 7.48 21.08
CA VAL A 516 -8.77 7.37 22.09
C VAL A 516 -7.43 7.90 21.62
N ALA A 517 -7.24 8.20 20.33
CA ALA A 517 -5.93 8.62 19.78
C ALA A 517 -5.29 9.81 20.52
N HIS A 518 -6.08 10.78 20.97
CA HIS A 518 -5.62 11.92 21.78
C HIS A 518 -4.94 11.50 23.09
N THR A 519 -5.35 10.38 23.71
CA THR A 519 -4.70 9.81 24.91
C THR A 519 -3.40 9.05 24.60
N LEU A 520 -3.21 8.64 23.33
CA LEU A 520 -2.07 7.86 22.88
C LEU A 520 -0.94 8.77 22.37
N ILE A 521 -1.28 9.84 21.64
CA ILE A 521 -0.31 10.73 20.98
C ILE A 521 0.76 11.29 21.94
N PRO A 522 0.43 11.84 23.13
CA PRO A 522 1.46 12.32 24.07
C PRO A 522 2.38 11.21 24.60
N ARG A 523 1.88 9.97 24.72
CA ARG A 523 2.69 8.80 25.09
C ARG A 523 3.66 8.39 23.99
N LEU A 524 3.21 8.46 22.72
CA LEU A 524 4.04 8.17 21.55
C LEU A 524 5.15 9.21 21.38
N GLN A 525 4.82 10.51 21.52
CA GLN A 525 5.78 11.60 21.57
C GLN A 525 6.81 11.40 22.68
N SER A 526 6.32 11.12 23.90
CA SER A 526 7.16 10.78 25.07
C SER A 526 7.99 9.50 24.91
N ALA A 527 7.70 8.66 23.90
CA ALA A 527 8.42 7.43 23.57
C ALA A 527 9.42 7.60 22.41
N GLY A 528 9.56 8.81 21.84
CA GLY A 528 10.50 9.10 20.75
C GLY A 528 9.97 8.75 19.35
N VAL A 529 8.65 8.62 19.19
CA VAL A 529 8.00 8.53 17.86
C VAL A 529 8.16 9.86 17.14
N SER A 530 8.53 9.83 15.87
CA SER A 530 8.87 11.02 15.05
C SER A 530 7.67 11.57 14.27
N LEU A 531 6.69 10.72 13.96
CA LEU A 531 5.47 11.09 13.22
C LEU A 531 4.32 10.13 13.59
N VAL A 532 3.11 10.67 13.76
CA VAL A 532 1.88 9.87 13.85
C VAL A 532 1.05 10.06 12.58
N THR A 533 0.58 8.99 11.95
CA THR A 533 -0.46 9.09 10.90
C THR A 533 -1.80 8.68 11.46
N LEU A 534 -2.77 9.60 11.53
CA LEU A 534 -4.10 9.32 12.09
C LEU A 534 -5.13 9.10 10.98
N HIS A 535 -5.65 7.87 10.87
CA HIS A 535 -6.86 7.64 10.06
C HIS A 535 -8.07 8.14 10.84
N GLY A 536 -8.81 9.11 10.28
CA GLY A 536 -10.04 9.69 10.84
C GLY A 536 -11.25 8.75 10.89
N ARG A 537 -11.03 7.45 11.14
CA ARG A 537 -12.11 6.49 11.42
C ARG A 537 -11.72 5.56 12.55
N SER A 538 -12.73 5.07 13.28
CA SER A 538 -12.53 3.94 14.20
C SER A 538 -12.36 2.61 13.44
N LYS A 539 -11.86 1.57 14.12
CA LYS A 539 -11.77 0.20 13.58
C LYS A 539 -13.16 -0.34 13.21
N ALA A 540 -14.15 -0.14 14.08
CA ALA A 540 -15.54 -0.57 13.87
C ALA A 540 -16.19 0.09 12.64
N GLN A 541 -15.96 1.39 12.42
CA GLN A 541 -16.47 2.12 11.26
C GLN A 541 -15.95 1.60 9.91
N ARG A 542 -14.85 0.83 9.87
CA ARG A 542 -14.21 0.29 8.64
C ARG A 542 -14.00 1.36 7.55
N TYR A 543 -14.98 1.49 6.65
CA TYR A 543 -15.14 2.48 5.58
C TYR A 543 -16.63 2.89 5.36
N THR A 544 -17.54 2.70 6.32
CA THR A 544 -18.99 2.92 6.15
C THR A 544 -19.46 4.34 6.46
N LYS A 545 -18.72 5.08 7.29
CA LYS A 545 -18.88 6.53 7.53
C LYS A 545 -17.80 7.32 6.78
N LEU A 546 -17.92 8.66 6.74
CA LEU A 546 -16.85 9.58 6.32
C LEU A 546 -15.64 9.55 7.28
N SER A 547 -14.57 10.25 6.90
CA SER A 547 -13.42 10.50 7.75
C SER A 547 -13.64 11.74 8.63
N ASP A 548 -13.51 11.58 9.94
CA ASP A 548 -13.57 12.65 10.94
C ASP A 548 -12.25 13.42 10.96
N TRP A 549 -12.20 14.50 10.18
CA TRP A 549 -11.07 15.42 10.11
C TRP A 549 -11.05 16.46 11.22
N LYS A 550 -12.21 16.77 11.83
CA LYS A 550 -12.25 17.66 13.01
C LYS A 550 -11.47 17.03 14.17
N TYR A 551 -11.70 15.76 14.44
CA TYR A 551 -10.94 15.03 15.47
C TYR A 551 -9.45 14.85 15.12
N ILE A 552 -9.07 14.91 13.82
CA ILE A 552 -7.66 14.99 13.42
C ILE A 552 -7.08 16.35 13.84
N ALA A 553 -7.77 17.47 13.59
CA ALA A 553 -7.34 18.80 14.04
C ALA A 553 -7.21 18.89 15.57
N GLU A 554 -8.18 18.35 16.31
CA GLU A 554 -8.13 18.24 17.78
C GLU A 554 -6.90 17.44 18.27
N CYS A 555 -6.44 16.44 17.50
CA CYS A 555 -5.22 15.70 17.79
C CYS A 555 -3.93 16.45 17.40
N VAL A 556 -3.95 17.32 16.37
CA VAL A 556 -2.81 18.15 15.94
C VAL A 556 -2.44 19.18 17.01
N ALA A 557 -3.44 19.73 17.71
CA ALA A 557 -3.25 20.69 18.80
C ALA A 557 -2.41 20.15 19.99
N LEU A 558 -2.11 18.84 20.03
CA LEU A 558 -1.23 18.21 21.02
C LEU A 558 0.27 18.44 20.74
N GLY A 559 0.65 19.16 19.68
CA GLY A 559 2.05 19.53 19.40
C GLY A 559 2.94 18.40 18.87
N MET A 560 2.33 17.29 18.44
CA MET A 560 3.00 16.18 17.75
C MET A 560 2.85 16.35 16.24
N PRO A 561 3.91 16.13 15.42
CA PRO A 561 3.76 16.04 13.97
C PRO A 561 2.76 14.92 13.60
N ILE A 562 1.69 15.30 12.90
CA ILE A 562 0.61 14.40 12.50
C ILE A 562 0.35 14.51 11.01
N TYR A 563 0.27 13.34 10.37
CA TYR A 563 -0.27 13.18 9.03
C TYR A 563 -1.74 12.83 9.09
N GLY A 564 -2.55 13.62 8.36
CA GLY A 564 -3.95 13.32 8.14
C GLY A 564 -4.14 12.17 7.17
N ASN A 565 -5.15 11.31 7.40
CA ASN A 565 -5.45 10.21 6.51
C ASN A 565 -6.96 9.90 6.47
N GLY A 566 -7.51 9.90 5.26
CA GLY A 566 -8.86 9.44 5.00
C GLY A 566 -9.55 10.25 3.90
N ASP A 567 -10.16 9.53 2.96
CA ASP A 567 -11.14 10.03 1.99
C ASP A 567 -10.70 11.05 0.93
N ILE A 568 -9.45 11.54 1.02
CA ILE A 568 -8.75 12.25 -0.06
C ILE A 568 -8.87 11.48 -1.39
N LEU A 569 -9.49 12.13 -2.38
CA LEU A 569 -9.62 11.70 -3.78
C LEU A 569 -9.33 12.85 -4.77
N SER A 570 -9.03 14.06 -4.29
CA SER A 570 -8.75 15.26 -5.09
C SER A 570 -7.67 16.14 -4.46
N TYR A 571 -7.24 17.20 -5.16
CA TYR A 571 -6.28 18.16 -4.58
C TYR A 571 -6.97 19.13 -3.62
N GLU A 572 -8.24 19.45 -3.86
CA GLU A 572 -9.05 20.27 -2.98
C GLU A 572 -9.32 19.57 -1.65
N ASP A 573 -9.50 18.23 -1.63
CA ASP A 573 -9.55 17.48 -0.36
C ASP A 573 -8.24 17.68 0.44
N VAL A 574 -7.08 17.76 -0.22
CA VAL A 574 -5.80 18.01 0.45
C VAL A 574 -5.72 19.45 0.92
N ASN A 575 -5.98 20.43 0.07
CA ASN A 575 -5.85 21.85 0.41
C ASN A 575 -6.83 22.23 1.53
N LEU A 576 -8.08 21.77 1.47
CA LEU A 576 -9.09 21.89 2.52
C LEU A 576 -8.59 21.32 3.86
N HIS A 577 -8.08 20.09 3.86
CA HIS A 577 -7.70 19.42 5.11
C HIS A 577 -6.35 19.88 5.67
N MET A 578 -5.39 20.28 4.83
CA MET A 578 -4.16 20.95 5.26
C MET A 578 -4.51 22.28 5.96
N GLN A 579 -5.34 23.11 5.32
CA GLN A 579 -5.77 24.41 5.87
C GLN A 579 -6.60 24.27 7.16
N GLN A 580 -7.60 23.38 7.18
CA GLN A 580 -8.52 23.26 8.32
C GLN A 580 -7.97 22.45 9.50
N SER A 581 -7.07 21.49 9.28
CA SER A 581 -6.58 20.60 10.35
C SER A 581 -5.15 20.91 10.83
N GLY A 582 -4.39 21.76 10.12
CA GLY A 582 -3.00 22.08 10.48
C GLY A 582 -2.05 20.88 10.45
N VAL A 583 -2.42 19.81 9.75
CA VAL A 583 -1.61 18.58 9.65
C VAL A 583 -0.29 18.85 8.93
N SER A 584 0.77 18.15 9.35
CA SER A 584 2.13 18.33 8.79
C SER A 584 2.28 17.80 7.35
N GLY A 585 1.24 17.11 6.85
CA GLY A 585 1.16 16.48 5.54
C GLY A 585 -0.02 15.52 5.49
N VAL A 586 -0.22 14.88 4.34
CA VAL A 586 -1.29 13.89 4.12
C VAL A 586 -0.74 12.54 3.69
N MET A 587 -1.37 11.48 4.21
CA MET A 587 -1.18 10.13 3.69
C MET A 587 -2.36 9.76 2.77
N ILE A 588 -2.05 9.46 1.51
CA ILE A 588 -3.03 9.15 0.47
C ILE A 588 -3.13 7.62 0.31
N ALA A 589 -4.36 7.11 0.30
CA ALA A 589 -4.63 5.67 0.33
C ALA A 589 -5.49 5.21 -0.85
N ARG A 590 -6.82 5.32 -0.74
CA ARG A 590 -7.74 4.90 -1.80
C ARG A 590 -7.70 5.82 -3.01
N GLY A 591 -7.43 7.12 -2.81
CA GLY A 591 -7.22 8.10 -3.90
C GLY A 591 -6.17 7.61 -4.90
N ALA A 592 -4.96 7.30 -4.44
CA ALA A 592 -3.88 6.79 -5.30
C ALA A 592 -4.22 5.48 -6.01
N LEU A 593 -4.99 4.58 -5.39
CA LEU A 593 -5.44 3.33 -6.04
C LEU A 593 -6.50 3.56 -7.13
N ILE A 594 -7.28 4.64 -7.02
CA ILE A 594 -8.28 5.05 -8.01
C ILE A 594 -7.63 5.88 -9.12
N LYS A 595 -6.69 6.77 -8.78
CA LYS A 595 -5.86 7.52 -9.73
C LYS A 595 -4.45 7.77 -9.17
N PRO A 596 -3.41 7.07 -9.66
CA PRO A 596 -2.03 7.31 -9.20
C PRO A 596 -1.53 8.74 -9.45
N TRP A 597 -2.05 9.41 -10.50
CA TRP A 597 -1.75 10.81 -10.83
C TRP A 597 -2.32 11.83 -9.84
N ILE A 598 -3.03 11.42 -8.79
CA ILE A 598 -3.45 12.33 -7.70
C ILE A 598 -2.26 13.07 -7.06
N PHE A 599 -1.09 12.46 -7.01
CA PHE A 599 0.13 13.12 -6.52
C PHE A 599 0.58 14.27 -7.42
N THR A 600 0.27 14.22 -8.72
CA THR A 600 0.53 15.26 -9.71
C THR A 600 -0.54 16.35 -9.65
N GLU A 601 -1.83 15.95 -9.55
CA GLU A 601 -2.95 16.89 -9.33
C GLU A 601 -2.72 17.79 -8.11
N ILE A 602 -2.18 17.24 -7.01
CA ILE A 602 -1.85 17.99 -5.79
C ILE A 602 -0.65 18.92 -5.98
N LYS A 603 0.34 18.54 -6.79
CA LYS A 603 1.54 19.36 -7.03
C LYS A 603 1.33 20.45 -8.07
N GLU A 604 0.32 20.31 -8.92
CA GLU A 604 -0.06 21.28 -9.95
C GLU A 604 -1.37 22.02 -9.63
N GLU A 605 -1.97 21.75 -8.46
CA GLU A 605 -3.25 22.29 -7.98
C GLU A 605 -4.38 22.30 -9.03
N ARG A 606 -4.49 21.20 -9.80
CA ARG A 606 -5.48 21.05 -10.87
C ARG A 606 -5.93 19.60 -11.07
N HIS A 607 -7.08 19.42 -11.68
CA HIS A 607 -7.51 18.11 -12.17
C HIS A 607 -6.75 17.64 -13.42
N TRP A 608 -6.61 16.33 -13.55
CA TRP A 608 -6.00 15.66 -14.70
C TRP A 608 -7.03 14.76 -15.39
N ASP A 609 -7.51 15.16 -16.57
CA ASP A 609 -8.49 14.40 -17.37
C ASP A 609 -7.85 13.50 -18.45
N ILE A 610 -6.87 12.69 -18.05
CA ILE A 610 -6.09 11.89 -19.00
C ILE A 610 -6.94 10.89 -19.80
N SER A 611 -6.51 10.66 -21.04
CA SER A 611 -7.15 9.79 -22.01
C SER A 611 -7.16 8.32 -21.58
N SER A 612 -7.97 7.50 -22.27
CA SER A 612 -7.91 6.04 -22.09
C SER A 612 -6.60 5.42 -22.58
N GLY A 613 -5.93 6.04 -23.56
CA GLY A 613 -4.60 5.63 -24.02
C GLY A 613 -3.56 5.78 -22.92
N GLU A 614 -3.40 7.00 -22.38
CA GLU A 614 -2.47 7.27 -21.27
C GLU A 614 -2.75 6.36 -20.06
N ARG A 615 -4.02 6.17 -19.68
CA ARG A 615 -4.38 5.28 -18.56
C ARG A 615 -4.03 3.82 -18.83
N PHE A 616 -4.13 3.35 -20.07
CA PHE A 616 -3.71 2.01 -20.47
C PHE A 616 -2.17 1.87 -20.52
N ASP A 617 -1.45 2.95 -20.85
CA ASP A 617 0.00 3.02 -20.82
C ASP A 617 0.56 2.98 -19.37
N ILE A 618 -0.18 3.51 -18.38
CA ILE A 618 0.11 3.28 -16.95
C ILE A 618 -0.01 1.79 -16.63
N LEU A 619 -1.03 1.09 -17.14
CA LEU A 619 -1.17 -0.35 -16.92
C LEU A 619 -0.03 -1.15 -17.56
N ARG A 620 0.43 -0.77 -18.77
CA ARG A 620 1.62 -1.35 -19.41
C ARG A 620 2.90 -1.08 -18.63
N THR A 621 3.03 0.10 -18.04
CA THR A 621 4.16 0.44 -17.17
C THR A 621 4.13 -0.38 -15.88
N TYR A 622 2.93 -0.61 -15.31
CA TYR A 622 2.74 -1.47 -14.15
C TYR A 622 3.09 -2.94 -14.46
N THR A 623 2.68 -3.49 -15.61
CA THR A 623 3.04 -4.86 -15.98
C THR A 623 4.52 -5.00 -16.21
N ASN A 624 5.17 -4.05 -16.90
CA ASN A 624 6.63 -4.01 -17.06
C ASN A 624 7.36 -4.07 -15.70
N TYR A 625 7.00 -3.20 -14.75
CA TYR A 625 7.58 -3.24 -13.39
C TYR A 625 7.24 -4.54 -12.64
N GLY A 626 6.09 -5.16 -12.91
CA GLY A 626 5.72 -6.48 -12.38
C GLY A 626 6.60 -7.61 -12.92
N LEU A 627 6.90 -7.61 -14.22
CA LEU A 627 7.82 -8.57 -14.84
C LEU A 627 9.26 -8.43 -14.30
N GLU A 628 9.67 -7.23 -13.91
CA GLU A 628 10.94 -6.99 -13.21
C GLU A 628 10.92 -7.48 -11.75
N HIS A 629 9.82 -7.28 -11.04
CA HIS A 629 9.72 -7.55 -9.61
C HIS A 629 9.39 -9.01 -9.26
N TRP A 630 8.53 -9.67 -10.05
CA TRP A 630 8.09 -11.06 -9.86
C TRP A 630 8.64 -12.03 -10.90
N GLY A 631 8.96 -11.54 -12.11
CA GLY A 631 9.64 -12.28 -13.16
C GLY A 631 8.98 -12.22 -14.53
N SER A 632 9.76 -12.50 -15.58
CA SER A 632 9.25 -12.70 -16.94
C SER A 632 9.04 -14.16 -17.32
N ASP A 633 9.27 -15.11 -16.40
CA ASP A 633 8.83 -16.49 -16.55
C ASP A 633 7.31 -16.63 -16.34
N GLN A 634 6.77 -17.84 -16.57
CA GLN A 634 5.34 -18.08 -16.37
C GLN A 634 4.86 -17.70 -14.96
N GLN A 635 5.64 -18.00 -13.93
CA GLN A 635 5.23 -17.72 -12.55
C GLN A 635 5.25 -16.21 -12.27
N GLY A 636 6.20 -15.46 -12.83
CA GLY A 636 6.25 -14.01 -12.75
C GLY A 636 5.15 -13.30 -13.54
N VAL A 637 4.82 -13.78 -14.74
CA VAL A 637 3.67 -13.30 -15.55
C VAL A 637 2.35 -13.51 -14.78
N ASP A 638 2.12 -14.71 -14.24
CA ASP A 638 0.88 -15.00 -13.50
C ASP A 638 0.76 -14.18 -12.21
N ASN A 639 1.86 -13.94 -11.51
CA ASN A 639 1.89 -13.01 -10.37
C ASN A 639 1.54 -11.59 -10.82
N THR A 640 2.17 -11.10 -11.90
CA THR A 640 1.95 -9.76 -12.46
C THR A 640 0.47 -9.56 -12.85
N ARG A 641 -0.10 -10.50 -13.62
CA ARG A 641 -1.53 -10.51 -13.98
C ARG A 641 -2.41 -10.50 -12.72
N ARG A 642 -2.13 -11.37 -11.75
CA ARG A 642 -2.92 -11.51 -10.53
C ARG A 642 -2.88 -10.27 -9.63
N PHE A 643 -1.78 -9.51 -9.59
CA PHE A 643 -1.71 -8.25 -8.84
C PHE A 643 -2.27 -7.05 -9.62
N LEU A 644 -2.13 -7.01 -10.95
CA LEU A 644 -2.82 -6.06 -11.84
C LEU A 644 -4.33 -6.15 -11.64
N LEU A 645 -4.92 -7.35 -11.68
CA LEU A 645 -6.36 -7.57 -11.48
C LEU A 645 -6.84 -7.16 -10.07
N GLU A 646 -6.00 -7.27 -9.03
CA GLU A 646 -6.34 -6.77 -7.69
C GLU A 646 -6.34 -5.23 -7.64
N TRP A 647 -5.44 -4.57 -8.38
CA TRP A 647 -5.44 -3.10 -8.48
C TRP A 647 -6.58 -2.58 -9.38
N LEU A 648 -6.90 -3.24 -10.50
CA LEU A 648 -8.04 -2.91 -11.36
C LEU A 648 -9.37 -2.85 -10.58
N SER A 649 -9.54 -3.69 -9.55
CA SER A 649 -10.70 -3.66 -8.63
C SER A 649 -10.84 -2.36 -7.79
N PHE A 650 -9.85 -1.46 -7.86
CA PHE A 650 -9.89 -0.08 -7.39
C PHE A 650 -9.86 0.94 -8.55
N LEU A 651 -8.95 0.77 -9.54
CA LEU A 651 -8.78 1.72 -10.65
C LEU A 651 -10.07 1.92 -11.46
N HIS A 652 -10.89 0.87 -11.64
CA HIS A 652 -12.16 0.95 -12.39
C HIS A 652 -13.20 1.95 -11.82
N ARG A 653 -12.91 2.53 -10.65
CA ARG A 653 -13.77 3.50 -9.96
C ARG A 653 -13.48 4.94 -10.36
N TYR A 654 -12.39 5.19 -11.08
CA TYR A 654 -12.09 6.51 -11.61
C TYR A 654 -13.12 6.87 -12.67
N ILE A 655 -13.82 7.97 -12.46
CA ILE A 655 -14.67 8.59 -13.46
C ILE A 655 -13.82 9.66 -14.15
N PRO A 656 -13.70 9.67 -15.49
CA PRO A 656 -13.03 10.74 -16.21
C PRO A 656 -13.61 12.11 -15.87
N VAL A 657 -12.77 13.12 -15.73
CA VAL A 657 -13.20 14.47 -15.35
C VAL A 657 -14.07 15.10 -16.44
N GLY A 658 -13.78 14.81 -17.71
CA GLY A 658 -14.62 15.23 -18.84
C GLY A 658 -15.99 14.54 -18.93
N VAL A 659 -16.21 13.47 -18.17
CA VAL A 659 -17.48 12.71 -18.09
C VAL A 659 -18.31 13.11 -16.85
N LEU A 660 -17.67 13.67 -15.83
CA LEU A 660 -18.35 14.25 -14.65
C LEU A 660 -19.09 15.53 -15.03
N GLU A 661 -20.29 15.70 -14.47
CA GLU A 661 -21.01 16.98 -14.44
C GLU A 661 -20.54 17.85 -13.27
N VAL A 662 -20.23 17.22 -12.13
CA VAL A 662 -19.73 17.87 -10.91
C VAL A 662 -18.38 17.27 -10.53
N VAL A 663 -17.40 18.16 -10.31
CA VAL A 663 -16.01 17.81 -10.00
C VAL A 663 -15.65 18.44 -8.64
N PRO A 664 -14.87 17.77 -7.76
CA PRO A 664 -14.30 16.43 -7.89
C PRO A 664 -15.24 15.30 -7.47
N GLN A 665 -15.06 14.13 -8.09
CA GLN A 665 -15.61 12.85 -7.65
C GLN A 665 -15.30 12.61 -6.16
N ARG A 666 -16.30 12.20 -5.37
CA ARG A 666 -16.10 11.83 -3.95
C ARG A 666 -16.01 10.32 -3.75
N ILE A 667 -15.19 9.92 -2.76
CA ILE A 667 -14.82 8.51 -2.50
C ILE A 667 -15.98 7.56 -2.15
N ASN A 668 -17.14 8.10 -1.79
CA ASN A 668 -18.34 7.34 -1.44
C ASN A 668 -19.41 7.34 -2.53
N GLU A 669 -19.26 8.18 -3.56
CA GLU A 669 -20.18 8.26 -4.68
C GLU A 669 -20.02 7.05 -5.61
N ARG A 670 -21.11 6.65 -6.25
CA ARG A 670 -21.15 5.62 -7.28
C ARG A 670 -21.65 6.24 -8.59
N PRO A 671 -20.97 6.04 -9.72
CA PRO A 671 -21.57 6.44 -10.98
C PRO A 671 -22.85 5.59 -11.21
N PRO A 672 -23.90 6.16 -11.83
CA PRO A 672 -24.88 5.38 -12.57
C PRO A 672 -24.19 4.58 -13.70
N TYR A 673 -24.93 3.75 -14.44
CA TYR A 673 -24.36 3.11 -15.63
C TYR A 673 -24.07 4.18 -16.69
N PHE A 674 -22.81 4.23 -17.14
CA PHE A 674 -22.31 5.20 -18.10
C PHE A 674 -21.39 4.53 -19.12
N VAL A 675 -21.30 5.12 -20.31
CA VAL A 675 -20.29 4.79 -21.34
C VAL A 675 -19.13 5.78 -21.21
N GLY A 676 -17.91 5.32 -21.43
CA GLY A 676 -16.75 6.21 -21.53
C GLY A 676 -16.72 6.98 -22.85
N ARG A 677 -15.75 7.89 -23.01
CA ARG A 677 -15.49 8.61 -24.28
C ARG A 677 -15.07 7.69 -25.44
N ASN A 678 -14.77 6.42 -25.16
CA ASN A 678 -14.51 5.34 -26.12
C ASN A 678 -14.61 3.95 -25.43
N ASP A 679 -14.54 2.88 -26.22
CA ASP A 679 -14.64 1.50 -25.75
C ASP A 679 -13.60 1.14 -24.68
N LEU A 680 -12.35 1.57 -24.84
CA LEU A 680 -11.27 1.31 -23.88
C LEU A 680 -11.50 2.02 -22.54
N GLU A 681 -12.10 3.22 -22.57
CA GLU A 681 -12.53 3.92 -21.37
C GLU A 681 -13.68 3.18 -20.66
N THR A 682 -14.66 2.70 -21.43
CA THR A 682 -15.81 1.92 -20.94
C THR A 682 -15.35 0.59 -20.32
N LEU A 683 -14.42 -0.11 -20.99
CA LEU A 683 -13.83 -1.36 -20.53
C LEU A 683 -13.06 -1.16 -19.21
N MET A 684 -12.33 -0.04 -19.08
CA MET A 684 -11.66 0.33 -17.82
C MET A 684 -12.62 0.74 -16.71
N ALA A 685 -13.77 1.34 -17.00
CA ALA A 685 -14.79 1.69 -16.00
C ALA A 685 -15.59 0.47 -15.50
N SER A 686 -15.63 -0.61 -16.28
CA SER A 686 -16.40 -1.83 -15.98
C SER A 686 -16.08 -2.38 -14.59
N ALA A 687 -17.13 -2.76 -13.86
CA ALA A 687 -17.03 -3.48 -12.59
C ALA A 687 -16.88 -5.01 -12.76
N SER A 688 -16.84 -5.50 -14.01
CA SER A 688 -16.74 -6.92 -14.34
C SER A 688 -15.31 -7.45 -14.22
N CYS A 689 -15.14 -8.58 -13.54
CA CYS A 689 -13.85 -9.26 -13.46
C CYS A 689 -13.38 -9.81 -14.82
N ALA A 690 -14.30 -10.14 -15.73
CA ALA A 690 -13.98 -10.59 -17.09
C ALA A 690 -13.37 -9.46 -17.94
N ASP A 691 -13.84 -8.22 -17.78
CA ASP A 691 -13.32 -7.07 -18.52
C ASP A 691 -11.93 -6.65 -18.02
N TRP A 692 -11.68 -6.79 -16.72
CA TRP A 692 -10.33 -6.66 -16.16
C TRP A 692 -9.37 -7.75 -16.68
N ILE A 693 -9.89 -8.97 -16.93
CA ILE A 693 -9.10 -10.05 -17.55
C ILE A 693 -8.74 -9.69 -18.98
N LYS A 694 -9.68 -9.26 -19.83
CA LYS A 694 -9.40 -8.76 -21.19
C LYS A 694 -8.32 -7.67 -21.20
N LEU A 695 -8.44 -6.66 -20.32
CA LEU A 695 -7.41 -5.63 -20.15
C LEU A 695 -6.04 -6.18 -19.77
N SER A 696 -6.00 -7.25 -18.96
CA SER A 696 -4.75 -7.93 -18.62
C SER A 696 -4.20 -8.79 -19.76
N GLU A 697 -5.05 -9.30 -20.65
CA GLU A 697 -4.65 -10.09 -21.81
C GLU A 697 -4.07 -9.24 -22.93
N MET A 698 -4.60 -8.02 -23.13
CA MET A 698 -4.00 -7.00 -24.00
C MET A 698 -2.58 -6.58 -23.57
N LEU A 699 -2.14 -6.94 -22.35
CA LEU A 699 -0.85 -6.58 -21.76
C LEU A 699 0.08 -7.76 -21.46
N LEU A 700 -0.47 -8.97 -21.32
CA LEU A 700 0.24 -10.18 -20.87
C LEU A 700 -0.15 -11.43 -21.68
N GLY A 701 -0.78 -11.26 -22.84
CA GLY A 701 -1.35 -12.35 -23.67
C GLY A 701 -2.48 -13.12 -22.96
N PRO A 702 -3.04 -14.17 -23.59
CA PRO A 702 -4.24 -14.86 -23.10
C PRO A 702 -4.05 -15.54 -21.73
N VAL A 703 -5.15 -15.71 -21.01
CA VAL A 703 -5.19 -16.57 -19.81
C VAL A 703 -5.30 -18.05 -20.19
N PRO A 704 -4.81 -18.99 -19.34
CA PRO A 704 -5.15 -20.41 -19.47
C PRO A 704 -6.64 -20.67 -19.21
N ASP A 705 -7.20 -21.71 -19.83
CA ASP A 705 -8.63 -22.08 -19.72
C ASP A 705 -9.11 -22.29 -18.27
N ASN A 706 -8.22 -22.74 -17.37
CA ASN A 706 -8.51 -22.94 -15.95
C ASN A 706 -8.25 -21.69 -15.06
N PHE A 707 -8.11 -20.51 -15.66
CA PHE A 707 -7.84 -19.27 -14.93
C PHE A 707 -9.09 -18.71 -14.25
N HIS A 708 -9.10 -18.73 -12.92
CA HIS A 708 -10.17 -18.13 -12.12
C HIS A 708 -9.69 -16.91 -11.33
N PHE A 709 -10.41 -15.79 -11.44
CA PHE A 709 -10.16 -14.59 -10.65
C PHE A 709 -11.43 -14.03 -10.01
N LEU A 710 -11.34 -13.74 -8.71
CA LEU A 710 -12.30 -12.94 -7.98
C LEU A 710 -11.54 -12.04 -6.98
N PRO A 711 -11.74 -10.70 -6.98
CA PRO A 711 -10.94 -9.76 -6.21
C PRO A 711 -11.02 -10.03 -4.70
N LYS A 712 -9.88 -9.81 -4.02
CA LYS A 712 -9.70 -10.08 -2.58
C LYS A 712 -10.49 -9.08 -1.73
N HIS A 713 -10.64 -7.86 -2.25
CA HIS A 713 -11.31 -6.74 -1.60
C HIS A 713 -12.54 -6.34 -2.43
N LYS A 714 -13.70 -6.98 -2.19
CA LYS A 714 -14.97 -6.44 -2.67
C LYS A 714 -15.30 -5.18 -1.86
N ALA A 715 -14.77 -4.04 -2.32
CA ALA A 715 -14.85 -2.75 -1.62
C ALA A 715 -16.23 -2.10 -1.79
N ASN A 716 -17.23 -2.79 -1.26
CA ASN A 716 -18.63 -2.40 -1.16
C ASN A 716 -18.80 -1.56 0.12
N ALA A 717 -18.40 -0.30 0.05
CA ALA A 717 -18.97 0.72 0.92
C ALA A 717 -20.46 0.91 0.53
N TYR A 718 -21.29 1.11 1.57
CA TYR A 718 -22.76 1.25 1.56
C TYR A 718 -23.62 -0.04 1.41
N GLN A 719 -24.73 -0.10 2.17
CA GLN A 719 -25.59 -1.28 2.34
C GLN A 719 -27.08 -1.01 2.07
#